data_AF-A0A938LG01-F1
#
_entry.id   AF-A0A938LG01-F1
#
_cell.length_a   1.000
_cell.length_b   1.000
_cell.length_c   1.000
_cell.angle_alpha   90.00
_cell.angle_beta   90.00
_cell.angle_gamma   90.00
#
_symmetry.space_group_name_H-M   'P 1'
#
loop_
_entity.id
_entity.type
_entity.pdbx_description
1 polymer ?
#
loop_
_entity_poly.entity_id
_entity_poly.type
_entity_poly.pdbx_seq_one_letter_code
_entity_poly.pdbx_strand_id
1 'polypeptide(L)'
;MTLSFFRRHRKWFMVLMFAALVGMMFFGSWSLMGPKFQQWFGGGPGSRVIGSIAGKNVRERDARQFYAEIYAAGQAAQAWAMMLEPRAATPEARARAYRATIGATAWPLLRESLSGERPLAKAVLAWMGLFEEARAAGFDTSGAEVQERLRSIEDLGVQRAVTDRLAADLAGGSREAFVQALRKDMTLRSYMDYLYETLGGAVTPAVRREFAKMDDRIQVRLAVLRAGDFLSEVKDVPEADVRQQFEKGKAHPAGKGPDGCGYRIPDRISLEYLAADPEAFLEQAQARVTDADVRRYYEEHKDPEFVVREEKPPAAGKPPADEKPAATEKPAEKPAAKPADKPAEPKAKAAEKPAAPAPAGAKGEAGPAGATAPAAPPVPKAEPPAPAATKAEAKSAEPMVSPAAAPKVEAPAALMPEVPAPPSPGAAAPAAGAASPAPPGPAARPAPPEKKFRPLQDVQEGIRKTLVQEQAAAMARENLIAAVAEIRPMKKPPDLRIWADGKKIRHAAVPGFLSAAQLAALAGIGKAARGSETLAETAVALAELVGHEKAKLGVMETSEPFIGPDGDAYALRVTAFQASHEPASLDEVKDQVIADLRTAKAFEIARENGRKLLEEAGKTGLNDAAEAAKIKTAESDWVAQERFIPYGGQLVSIPASLPEVGSNRLAVSECFRMAAESKKLTLVTLAEDKMVVVAELLGRKAPREALFERLRPLLAEQVGREIAMEALQKAIDMAAIQRRMNVVLLVDDDYRLARTAREYRETED
;
A
#
# COMPACT_ATOMS: atom_id res chain seq x y z
N MET A 1 -60.12 49.12 -25.23
CA MET A 1 -60.35 48.54 -26.58
C MET A 1 -61.85 48.37 -26.79
N THR A 2 -62.37 48.73 -27.97
CA THR A 2 -63.82 48.66 -28.28
C THR A 2 -64.24 47.29 -28.84
N LEU A 3 -65.51 46.89 -28.63
CA LEU A 3 -66.04 45.60 -29.12
C LEU A 3 -65.88 45.36 -30.64
N SER A 4 -65.77 46.43 -31.42
CA SER A 4 -65.52 46.38 -32.87
C SER A 4 -64.18 45.71 -33.22
N PHE A 5 -63.14 45.92 -32.41
CA PHE A 5 -61.82 45.31 -32.60
C PHE A 5 -61.88 43.78 -32.46
N PHE A 6 -62.53 43.29 -31.41
CA PHE A 6 -62.71 41.85 -31.18
C PHE A 6 -63.55 41.17 -32.28
N ARG A 7 -64.58 41.84 -32.81
CA ARG A 7 -65.34 41.29 -33.96
C ARG A 7 -64.49 41.19 -35.22
N ARG A 8 -63.61 42.17 -35.50
CA ARG A 8 -62.76 42.19 -36.70
C ARG A 8 -61.69 41.10 -36.68
N HIS A 9 -61.10 40.81 -35.52
CA HIS A 9 -60.00 39.85 -35.38
C HIS A 9 -60.42 38.47 -34.82
N ARG A 10 -61.73 38.18 -34.71
CA ARG A 10 -62.26 36.93 -34.11
C ARG A 10 -61.65 35.64 -34.66
N LYS A 11 -61.44 35.56 -35.99
CA LYS A 11 -60.81 34.37 -36.63
C LYS A 11 -59.35 34.20 -36.20
N TRP A 12 -58.58 35.29 -36.16
CA TRP A 12 -57.19 35.29 -35.73
C TRP A 12 -57.05 34.94 -34.24
N PHE A 13 -57.94 35.46 -33.39
CA PHE A 13 -58.00 35.09 -31.98
C PHE A 13 -58.37 33.62 -31.75
N MET A 14 -59.28 33.04 -32.54
CA MET A 14 -59.56 31.60 -32.48
C MET A 14 -58.35 30.75 -32.91
N VAL A 15 -57.62 31.15 -33.95
CA VAL A 15 -56.40 30.44 -34.38
C VAL A 15 -55.31 30.53 -33.31
N LEU A 16 -55.08 31.70 -32.71
CA LEU A 16 -54.14 31.88 -31.60
C LEU A 16 -54.56 31.09 -30.35
N MET A 17 -55.85 31.09 -29.99
CA MET A 17 -56.35 30.28 -28.88
C MET A 17 -56.20 28.79 -29.15
N PHE A 18 -56.52 28.32 -30.37
CA PHE A 18 -56.36 26.91 -30.73
C PHE A 18 -54.88 26.50 -30.75
N ALA A 19 -53.98 27.33 -31.28
CA ALA A 19 -52.55 27.10 -31.24
C ALA A 19 -52.00 27.10 -29.79
N ALA A 20 -52.51 27.98 -28.92
CA ALA A 20 -52.18 27.96 -27.49
C ALA A 20 -52.72 26.71 -26.77
N LEU A 21 -53.92 26.23 -27.13
CA LEU A 21 -54.53 25.04 -26.54
C LEU A 21 -53.81 23.76 -27.00
N VAL A 22 -53.47 23.65 -28.29
CA VAL A 22 -52.61 22.58 -28.81
C VAL A 22 -51.21 22.66 -28.19
N GLY A 23 -50.65 23.87 -28.05
CA GLY A 23 -49.38 24.09 -27.36
C GLY A 23 -49.41 23.65 -25.90
N MET A 24 -50.48 23.95 -25.16
CA MET A 24 -50.68 23.48 -23.78
C MET A 24 -50.94 21.97 -23.69
N MET A 25 -51.64 21.36 -24.65
CA MET A 25 -51.80 19.91 -24.70
C MET A 25 -50.46 19.21 -24.98
N PHE A 26 -49.65 19.73 -25.90
CA PHE A 26 -48.31 19.21 -26.16
C PHE A 26 -47.37 19.44 -24.97
N PHE A 27 -47.21 20.65 -24.44
CA PHE A 27 -46.31 20.90 -23.28
C PHE A 27 -46.78 20.23 -21.98
N GLY A 28 -48.09 20.24 -21.70
CA GLY A 28 -48.68 19.57 -20.54
C GLY A 28 -48.50 18.05 -20.59
N SER A 29 -48.65 17.45 -21.78
CA SER A 29 -48.38 16.02 -21.96
C SER A 29 -46.89 15.70 -22.04
N TRP A 30 -46.04 16.62 -22.51
CA TRP A 30 -44.58 16.44 -22.55
C TRP A 30 -43.98 16.33 -21.15
N SER A 31 -44.48 17.08 -20.18
CA SER A 31 -44.04 16.97 -18.78
C SER A 31 -44.46 15.67 -18.07
N LEU A 32 -45.57 15.04 -18.51
CA LEU A 32 -46.11 13.81 -17.92
C LEU A 32 -45.69 12.54 -18.66
N MET A 33 -45.45 12.62 -19.97
CA MET A 33 -44.91 11.52 -20.78
C MET A 33 -43.38 11.55 -20.89
N GLY A 34 -42.69 12.67 -20.61
CA GLY A 34 -41.23 12.80 -20.75
C GLY A 34 -40.44 11.59 -20.27
N PRO A 35 -40.61 11.11 -19.02
CA PRO A 35 -39.90 9.92 -18.52
C PRO A 35 -40.22 8.64 -19.30
N LYS A 36 -41.47 8.45 -19.75
CA LYS A 36 -41.93 7.24 -20.46
C LYS A 36 -41.63 7.28 -21.97
N PHE A 37 -41.64 8.45 -22.59
CA PHE A 37 -41.34 8.65 -24.00
C PHE A 37 -39.83 8.57 -24.24
N GLN A 38 -39.04 9.10 -23.29
CA GLN A 38 -37.58 8.92 -23.26
C GLN A 38 -37.19 7.46 -22.97
N GLN A 39 -38.02 6.70 -22.24
CA GLN A 39 -37.87 5.24 -22.08
C GLN A 39 -38.28 4.43 -23.33
N TRP A 40 -39.07 5.00 -24.25
CA TRP A 40 -39.59 4.30 -25.44
C TRP A 40 -38.80 4.58 -26.72
N PHE A 41 -38.26 5.79 -26.89
CA PHE A 41 -37.45 6.17 -28.07
C PHE A 41 -36.00 6.56 -27.75
N GLY A 42 -35.66 6.81 -26.49
CA GLY A 42 -34.28 6.99 -26.04
C GLY A 42 -33.68 5.67 -25.58
N GLY A 43 -32.48 5.32 -26.08
CA GLY A 43 -31.70 4.23 -25.50
C GLY A 43 -31.32 4.58 -24.06
N GLY A 44 -32.06 4.02 -23.10
CA GLY A 44 -31.91 4.34 -21.68
C GLY A 44 -30.49 4.03 -21.15
N PRO A 45 -30.06 4.69 -20.06
CA PRO A 45 -28.76 4.40 -19.44
C PRO A 45 -28.65 2.91 -19.10
N GLY A 46 -27.76 2.20 -19.80
CA GLY A 46 -27.67 0.74 -19.76
C GLY A 46 -27.87 0.02 -21.10
N SER A 47 -28.38 0.66 -22.16
CA SER A 47 -28.57 0.01 -23.47
C SER A 47 -27.30 -0.10 -24.33
N ARG A 48 -26.23 0.65 -24.00
CA ARG A 48 -24.93 0.64 -24.70
C ARG A 48 -24.30 -0.75 -24.60
N VAL A 49 -23.89 -1.30 -25.74
CA VAL A 49 -23.04 -2.50 -25.77
C VAL A 49 -21.62 -2.07 -25.38
N ILE A 50 -21.05 -2.74 -24.38
CA ILE A 50 -19.69 -2.45 -23.87
C ILE A 50 -18.65 -3.46 -24.39
N GLY A 51 -19.11 -4.62 -24.84
CA GLY A 51 -18.30 -5.68 -25.43
C GLY A 51 -19.15 -6.86 -25.86
N SER A 52 -18.52 -7.99 -26.16
CA SER A 52 -19.18 -9.28 -26.38
C SER A 52 -18.41 -10.41 -25.69
N ILE A 53 -19.12 -11.45 -25.27
CA ILE A 53 -18.57 -12.68 -24.65
C ILE A 53 -19.16 -13.87 -25.41
N ALA A 54 -18.33 -14.79 -25.89
CA ALA A 54 -18.74 -15.91 -26.75
C ALA A 54 -19.64 -15.46 -27.92
N GLY A 55 -19.31 -14.32 -28.54
CA GLY A 55 -20.09 -13.72 -29.63
C GLY A 55 -21.41 -13.04 -29.23
N LYS A 56 -21.83 -13.09 -27.96
CA LYS A 56 -23.04 -12.41 -27.46
C LYS A 56 -22.69 -10.99 -26.99
N ASN A 57 -23.39 -9.97 -27.50
CA ASN A 57 -23.23 -8.59 -27.06
C ASN A 57 -23.63 -8.40 -25.59
N VAL A 58 -22.71 -7.88 -24.78
CA VAL A 58 -22.91 -7.52 -23.38
C VAL A 58 -23.25 -6.03 -23.28
N ARG A 59 -24.38 -5.69 -22.66
CA ARG A 59 -24.74 -4.29 -22.42
C ARG A 59 -24.26 -3.82 -21.06
N GLU A 60 -24.12 -2.51 -20.91
CA GLU A 60 -23.75 -1.87 -19.65
C GLU A 60 -24.69 -2.26 -18.49
N ARG A 61 -26.00 -2.40 -18.76
CA ARG A 61 -26.96 -2.89 -17.77
C ARG A 61 -26.63 -4.30 -17.27
N ASP A 62 -26.24 -5.19 -18.18
CA ASP A 62 -26.03 -6.60 -17.87
C ASP A 62 -24.74 -6.77 -17.02
N ALA A 63 -23.72 -5.97 -17.30
CA ALA A 63 -22.50 -5.88 -16.49
C ALA A 63 -22.74 -5.25 -15.10
N ARG A 64 -23.56 -4.19 -15.00
CA ARG A 64 -23.96 -3.62 -13.70
C ARG A 64 -24.75 -4.63 -12.87
N GLN A 65 -25.68 -5.37 -13.49
CA GLN A 65 -26.45 -6.40 -12.81
C GLN A 65 -25.53 -7.53 -12.31
N PHE A 66 -24.64 -8.04 -13.15
CA PHE A 66 -23.68 -9.07 -12.76
C PHE A 66 -22.80 -8.61 -11.58
N TYR A 67 -22.30 -7.37 -11.62
CA TYR A 67 -21.52 -6.81 -10.51
C TYR A 67 -22.33 -6.73 -9.22
N ALA A 68 -23.56 -6.20 -9.26
CA ALA A 68 -24.44 -6.09 -8.10
C ALA A 68 -24.79 -7.46 -7.48
N GLU A 69 -24.97 -8.48 -8.32
CA GLU A 69 -25.24 -9.85 -7.87
C GLU A 69 -24.02 -10.47 -7.15
N ILE A 70 -22.80 -10.41 -7.72
CA ILE A 70 -21.62 -10.94 -7.02
C ILE A 70 -21.28 -10.10 -5.77
N TYR A 71 -21.50 -8.78 -5.81
CA TYR A 71 -21.37 -7.89 -4.64
C TYR A 71 -22.31 -8.32 -3.50
N ALA A 72 -23.59 -8.57 -3.79
CA ALA A 72 -24.57 -9.00 -2.80
C ALA A 72 -24.23 -10.36 -2.17
N ALA A 73 -23.77 -11.33 -2.97
CA ALA A 73 -23.28 -12.62 -2.46
C ALA A 73 -22.04 -12.45 -1.55
N GLY A 74 -21.11 -11.60 -1.96
CA GLY A 74 -19.90 -11.26 -1.22
C GLY A 74 -20.16 -10.60 0.13
N GLN A 75 -21.02 -9.57 0.16
CA GLN A 75 -21.40 -8.87 1.39
C GLN A 75 -22.15 -9.78 2.37
N ALA A 76 -23.03 -10.65 1.87
CA ALA A 76 -23.70 -11.63 2.73
C ALA A 76 -22.71 -12.61 3.38
N ALA A 77 -21.75 -13.12 2.61
CA ALA A 77 -20.70 -13.99 3.15
C ALA A 77 -19.80 -13.28 4.17
N GLN A 78 -19.46 -12.01 3.93
CA GLN A 78 -18.68 -11.21 4.88
C GLN A 78 -19.46 -10.96 6.17
N ALA A 79 -20.76 -10.62 6.08
CA ALA A 79 -21.64 -10.47 7.24
C ALA A 79 -21.78 -11.77 8.04
N TRP A 80 -21.94 -12.93 7.38
CA TRP A 80 -21.96 -14.23 8.06
C TRP A 80 -20.63 -14.55 8.74
N ALA A 81 -19.49 -14.24 8.13
CA ALA A 81 -18.18 -14.45 8.76
C ALA A 81 -18.03 -13.63 10.05
N MET A 82 -18.38 -12.34 10.03
CA MET A 82 -18.37 -11.49 11.24
C MET A 82 -19.26 -12.03 12.37
N MET A 83 -20.36 -12.71 12.04
CA MET A 83 -21.26 -13.33 13.03
C MET A 83 -20.73 -14.67 13.58
N LEU A 84 -19.99 -15.43 12.77
CA LEU A 84 -19.54 -16.79 13.10
C LEU A 84 -18.14 -16.85 13.70
N GLU A 85 -17.19 -16.02 13.24
CA GLU A 85 -15.80 -16.04 13.71
C GLU A 85 -15.65 -15.78 15.22
N PRO A 86 -16.35 -14.79 15.84
CA PRO A 86 -16.27 -14.57 17.29
C PRO A 86 -16.84 -15.74 18.12
N ARG A 87 -17.73 -16.55 17.53
CA ARG A 87 -18.37 -17.70 18.17
C ARG A 87 -17.54 -18.99 18.04
N ALA A 88 -16.58 -19.01 17.12
CA ALA A 88 -15.74 -20.16 16.85
C ALA A 88 -14.57 -20.25 17.85
N ALA A 89 -14.76 -21.04 18.90
CA ALA A 89 -13.81 -21.19 20.01
C ALA A 89 -12.51 -21.93 19.64
N THR A 90 -12.50 -22.75 18.58
CA THR A 90 -11.30 -23.51 18.14
C THR A 90 -10.86 -23.11 16.73
N PRO A 91 -9.58 -23.33 16.36
CA PRO A 91 -9.09 -23.10 15.00
C PRO A 91 -9.88 -23.87 13.93
N GLU A 92 -10.30 -25.11 14.23
CA GLU A 92 -11.08 -25.95 13.31
C GLU A 92 -12.50 -25.39 13.10
N ALA A 93 -13.12 -24.88 14.17
CA ALA A 93 -14.40 -24.19 14.09
C ALA A 93 -14.31 -22.90 13.26
N ARG A 94 -13.21 -22.14 13.40
CA ARG A 94 -12.94 -20.93 12.59
C ARG A 94 -12.73 -21.30 11.11
N ALA A 95 -11.92 -22.32 10.85
CA ALA A 95 -11.70 -22.83 9.50
C ALA A 95 -12.98 -23.42 8.87
N ARG A 96 -13.93 -23.93 9.66
CA ARG A 96 -15.25 -24.36 9.18
C ARG A 96 -16.15 -23.15 8.87
N ALA A 97 -16.21 -22.16 9.76
CA ALA A 97 -16.97 -20.93 9.55
C ALA A 97 -16.48 -20.16 8.32
N TYR A 98 -15.16 -19.96 8.20
CA TYR A 98 -14.53 -19.31 7.05
C TYR A 98 -14.84 -20.05 5.74
N ARG A 99 -14.71 -21.38 5.71
CA ARG A 99 -15.03 -22.19 4.51
C ARG A 99 -16.50 -22.15 4.12
N ALA A 100 -17.44 -22.03 5.06
CA ALA A 100 -18.86 -21.89 4.74
C ALA A 100 -19.21 -20.47 4.22
N THR A 101 -18.44 -19.47 4.62
CA THR A 101 -18.71 -18.04 4.37
C THR A 101 -17.78 -17.47 3.29
N ILE A 102 -16.79 -16.65 3.65
CA ILE A 102 -15.89 -15.93 2.73
C ILE A 102 -15.12 -16.90 1.84
N GLY A 103 -14.61 -18.00 2.40
CA GLY A 103 -13.87 -19.04 1.67
C GLY A 103 -14.69 -19.81 0.62
N ALA A 104 -16.01 -19.66 0.61
CA ALA A 104 -16.92 -20.17 -0.40
C ALA A 104 -17.42 -19.10 -1.39
N THR A 105 -16.78 -17.92 -1.45
CA THR A 105 -17.09 -16.86 -2.42
C THR A 105 -15.93 -16.52 -3.34
N ALA A 106 -16.25 -16.08 -4.56
CA ALA A 106 -15.29 -15.44 -5.46
C ALA A 106 -15.02 -13.97 -5.09
N TRP A 107 -15.78 -13.41 -4.15
CA TRP A 107 -15.82 -11.98 -3.82
C TRP A 107 -14.47 -11.35 -3.43
N PRO A 108 -13.60 -11.93 -2.58
CA PRO A 108 -12.32 -11.31 -2.23
C PRO A 108 -11.44 -11.06 -3.46
N LEU A 109 -11.41 -12.04 -4.38
CA LEU A 109 -10.61 -12.02 -5.60
C LEU A 109 -11.20 -11.06 -6.64
N LEU A 110 -12.54 -10.98 -6.72
CA LEU A 110 -13.23 -9.93 -7.48
C LEU A 110 -12.88 -8.54 -6.92
N ARG A 111 -13.04 -8.31 -5.61
CA ARG A 111 -12.76 -7.03 -4.93
C ARG A 111 -11.31 -6.58 -5.19
N GLU A 112 -10.34 -7.46 -5.04
CA GLU A 112 -8.93 -7.20 -5.34
C GLU A 112 -8.73 -6.81 -6.82
N SER A 113 -9.28 -7.60 -7.76
CA SER A 113 -9.17 -7.31 -9.20
C SER A 113 -9.82 -5.99 -9.64
N LEU A 114 -10.82 -5.50 -8.90
CA LEU A 114 -11.51 -4.21 -9.10
C LEU A 114 -10.85 -3.04 -8.34
N SER A 115 -9.85 -3.32 -7.49
CA SER A 115 -9.13 -2.32 -6.71
C SER A 115 -7.84 -1.83 -7.37
N GLY A 116 -7.26 -2.64 -8.27
CA GLY A 116 -6.06 -2.27 -9.04
C GLY A 116 -6.32 -1.28 -10.17
N GLU A 117 -5.27 -0.92 -10.91
CA GLU A 117 -5.28 0.08 -12.00
C GLU A 117 -6.17 -0.28 -13.22
N ARG A 118 -6.84 -1.44 -13.21
CA ARG A 118 -7.67 -1.91 -14.32
C ARG A 118 -9.01 -1.14 -14.34
N PRO A 119 -9.45 -0.63 -15.49
CA PRO A 119 -10.77 -0.04 -15.61
C PRO A 119 -11.89 -1.02 -15.21
N LEU A 120 -12.81 -0.56 -14.36
CA LEU A 120 -13.89 -1.38 -13.80
C LEU A 120 -14.67 -2.17 -14.87
N ALA A 121 -14.93 -1.55 -16.02
CA ALA A 121 -15.62 -2.18 -17.14
C ALA A 121 -14.89 -3.41 -17.69
N LYS A 122 -13.55 -3.34 -17.80
CA LYS A 122 -12.69 -4.41 -18.31
C LYS A 122 -12.61 -5.55 -17.29
N ALA A 123 -12.52 -5.22 -16.00
CA ALA A 123 -12.55 -6.20 -14.92
C ALA A 123 -13.90 -6.93 -14.84
N VAL A 124 -15.04 -6.23 -14.84
CA VAL A 124 -16.37 -6.88 -14.81
C VAL A 124 -16.59 -7.77 -16.04
N LEU A 125 -16.16 -7.34 -17.24
CA LEU A 125 -16.25 -8.18 -18.45
C LEU A 125 -15.36 -9.43 -18.37
N ALA A 126 -14.18 -9.36 -17.75
CA ALA A 126 -13.35 -10.54 -17.48
C ALA A 126 -14.12 -11.54 -16.60
N TRP A 127 -14.69 -11.10 -15.48
CA TRP A 127 -15.44 -11.99 -14.58
C TRP A 127 -16.74 -12.55 -15.17
N MET A 128 -17.44 -11.78 -16.01
CA MET A 128 -18.56 -12.31 -16.81
C MET A 128 -18.08 -13.37 -17.81
N GLY A 129 -16.90 -13.18 -18.42
CA GLY A 129 -16.31 -14.15 -19.34
C GLY A 129 -15.94 -15.45 -18.63
N LEU A 130 -15.36 -15.35 -17.43
CA LEU A 130 -15.05 -16.48 -16.56
C LEU A 130 -16.31 -17.22 -16.09
N PHE A 131 -17.40 -16.51 -15.82
CA PHE A 131 -18.69 -17.13 -15.46
C PHE A 131 -19.31 -17.91 -16.63
N GLU A 132 -19.33 -17.33 -17.84
CA GLU A 132 -19.79 -18.08 -19.02
C GLU A 132 -18.85 -19.26 -19.37
N GLU A 133 -17.55 -19.13 -19.08
CA GLU A 133 -16.57 -20.23 -19.22
C GLU A 133 -16.84 -21.36 -18.23
N ALA A 134 -17.06 -21.04 -16.95
CA ALA A 134 -17.46 -22.00 -15.92
C ALA A 134 -18.69 -22.81 -16.36
N ARG A 135 -19.72 -22.13 -16.86
CA ARG A 135 -20.94 -22.77 -17.36
C ARG A 135 -20.70 -23.62 -18.61
N ALA A 136 -19.85 -23.16 -19.54
CA ALA A 136 -19.45 -23.95 -20.70
C ALA A 136 -18.65 -25.21 -20.32
N ALA A 137 -17.89 -25.14 -19.22
CA ALA A 137 -17.16 -26.26 -18.63
C ALA A 137 -18.04 -27.18 -17.74
N GLY A 138 -19.36 -26.95 -17.67
CA GLY A 138 -20.31 -27.78 -16.91
C GLY A 138 -20.50 -27.39 -15.44
N PHE A 139 -19.87 -26.31 -14.98
CA PHE A 139 -20.10 -25.76 -13.65
C PHE A 139 -21.35 -24.88 -13.70
N ASP A 140 -22.48 -25.39 -13.19
CA ASP A 140 -23.70 -24.60 -13.02
C ASP A 140 -24.39 -25.02 -11.71
N THR A 141 -24.15 -24.26 -10.64
CA THR A 141 -24.71 -24.57 -9.31
C THR A 141 -26.23 -24.59 -9.37
N SER A 142 -26.85 -25.64 -8.87
CA SER A 142 -28.30 -25.79 -8.80
C SER A 142 -28.91 -24.93 -7.69
N GLY A 143 -30.22 -24.64 -7.80
CA GLY A 143 -30.96 -23.99 -6.72
C GLY A 143 -30.98 -24.81 -5.41
N ALA A 144 -30.86 -26.14 -5.50
CA ALA A 144 -30.83 -27.03 -4.34
C ALA A 144 -29.53 -26.86 -3.53
N GLU A 145 -28.38 -26.78 -4.20
CA GLU A 145 -27.08 -26.52 -3.57
C GLU A 145 -27.03 -25.14 -2.90
N VAL A 146 -27.66 -24.11 -3.50
CA VAL A 146 -27.79 -22.80 -2.84
C VAL A 146 -28.64 -22.89 -1.57
N GLN A 147 -29.76 -23.64 -1.58
CA GLN A 147 -30.55 -23.88 -0.37
C GLN A 147 -29.81 -24.73 0.66
N GLU A 148 -28.87 -25.59 0.25
CA GLU A 148 -28.00 -26.34 1.16
C GLU A 148 -26.93 -25.46 1.80
N ARG A 149 -26.29 -24.56 1.02
CA ARG A 149 -25.39 -23.54 1.56
C ARG A 149 -26.10 -22.65 2.59
N LEU A 150 -27.32 -22.19 2.30
CA LEU A 150 -28.10 -21.39 3.25
C LEU A 150 -28.42 -22.17 4.54
N ARG A 151 -28.82 -23.45 4.44
CA ARG A 151 -29.02 -24.32 5.60
C ARG A 151 -27.74 -24.53 6.42
N SER A 152 -26.59 -24.72 5.79
CA SER A 152 -25.33 -24.91 6.53
C SER A 152 -24.88 -23.64 7.29
N ILE A 153 -25.25 -22.46 6.80
CA ILE A 153 -25.09 -21.18 7.52
C ILE A 153 -26.05 -21.08 8.72
N GLU A 154 -27.29 -21.57 8.57
CA GLU A 154 -28.25 -21.69 9.67
C GLU A 154 -27.77 -22.67 10.76
N ASP A 155 -27.24 -23.83 10.38
CA ASP A 155 -26.67 -24.86 11.28
C ASP A 155 -25.43 -24.36 12.04
N LEU A 156 -24.69 -23.39 11.49
CA LEU A 156 -23.56 -22.73 12.16
C LEU A 156 -24.01 -21.63 13.16
N GLY A 157 -25.31 -21.33 13.22
CA GLY A 157 -25.91 -20.42 14.21
C GLY A 157 -26.23 -19.01 13.70
N VAL A 158 -26.26 -18.78 12.38
CA VAL A 158 -26.86 -17.56 11.81
C VAL A 158 -28.37 -17.77 11.72
N GLN A 159 -29.16 -16.95 12.40
CA GLN A 159 -30.62 -17.11 12.37
C GLN A 159 -31.18 -16.83 10.97
N ARG A 160 -32.10 -17.67 10.50
CA ARG A 160 -32.79 -17.49 9.21
C ARG A 160 -33.39 -16.10 9.00
N ALA A 161 -33.92 -15.47 10.05
CA ALA A 161 -34.45 -14.11 9.98
C ALA A 161 -33.37 -13.05 9.63
N VAL A 162 -32.11 -13.28 10.03
CA VAL A 162 -30.96 -12.43 9.67
C VAL A 162 -30.57 -12.67 8.21
N THR A 163 -30.55 -13.93 7.76
CA THR A 163 -30.33 -14.30 6.35
C THR A 163 -31.40 -13.71 5.43
N ASP A 164 -32.67 -13.78 5.82
CA ASP A 164 -33.80 -13.24 5.06
C ASP A 164 -33.77 -11.69 5.03
N ARG A 165 -33.28 -11.05 6.10
CA ARG A 165 -33.02 -9.60 6.13
C ARG A 165 -31.86 -9.20 5.22
N LEU A 166 -30.72 -9.90 5.27
CA LEU A 166 -29.59 -9.66 4.37
C LEU A 166 -30.00 -9.82 2.90
N ALA A 167 -30.84 -10.81 2.58
CA ALA A 167 -31.41 -10.98 1.24
C ALA A 167 -32.29 -9.78 0.80
N ALA A 168 -33.07 -9.21 1.72
CA ALA A 168 -33.87 -8.02 1.44
C ALA A 168 -32.99 -6.77 1.24
N ASP A 169 -32.03 -6.54 2.14
CA ASP A 169 -31.17 -5.36 2.16
C ASP A 169 -30.19 -5.34 0.97
N LEU A 170 -29.61 -6.49 0.60
CA LEU A 170 -28.56 -6.59 -0.45
C LEU A 170 -29.09 -6.85 -1.86
N ALA A 171 -30.28 -7.45 -2.03
CA ALA A 171 -30.84 -7.83 -3.33
C ALA A 171 -32.15 -7.11 -3.68
N GLY A 172 -32.33 -5.88 -3.18
CA GLY A 172 -33.46 -5.02 -3.53
C GLY A 172 -34.82 -5.59 -3.14
N GLY A 173 -34.89 -6.28 -1.99
CA GLY A 173 -36.10 -6.94 -1.49
C GLY A 173 -36.42 -8.31 -2.11
N SER A 174 -35.66 -8.79 -3.09
CA SER A 174 -35.94 -10.06 -3.77
C SER A 174 -35.08 -11.22 -3.28
N ARG A 175 -35.70 -12.15 -2.53
CA ARG A 175 -35.08 -13.43 -2.14
C ARG A 175 -34.64 -14.25 -3.35
N GLU A 176 -35.36 -14.16 -4.47
CA GLU A 176 -34.98 -14.86 -5.70
C GLU A 176 -33.71 -14.24 -6.31
N ALA A 177 -33.61 -12.92 -6.37
CA ALA A 177 -32.39 -12.24 -6.84
C ALA A 177 -31.19 -12.58 -5.95
N PHE A 178 -31.38 -12.67 -4.63
CA PHE A 178 -30.34 -13.10 -3.69
C PHE A 178 -29.91 -14.56 -3.92
N VAL A 179 -30.84 -15.48 -4.22
CA VAL A 179 -30.52 -16.86 -4.58
C VAL A 179 -29.76 -16.93 -5.92
N GLN A 180 -30.10 -16.10 -6.91
CA GLN A 180 -29.36 -16.02 -8.17
C GLN A 180 -27.95 -15.43 -7.99
N ALA A 181 -27.79 -14.43 -7.12
CA ALA A 181 -26.50 -13.88 -6.71
C ALA A 181 -25.59 -14.97 -6.11
N LEU A 182 -26.08 -15.70 -5.11
CA LEU A 182 -25.37 -16.83 -4.50
C LEU A 182 -25.05 -17.94 -5.51
N ARG A 183 -25.97 -18.25 -6.43
CA ARG A 183 -25.75 -19.23 -7.50
C ARG A 183 -24.55 -18.86 -8.38
N LYS A 184 -24.45 -17.60 -8.81
CA LYS A 184 -23.37 -17.10 -9.67
C LYS A 184 -22.03 -17.11 -8.95
N ASP A 185 -22.01 -16.65 -7.70
CA ASP A 185 -20.83 -16.70 -6.81
C ASP A 185 -20.35 -18.15 -6.60
N MET A 186 -21.24 -19.08 -6.26
CA MET A 186 -20.90 -20.50 -6.09
C MET A 186 -20.39 -21.13 -7.39
N THR A 187 -21.00 -20.81 -8.53
CA THR A 187 -20.57 -21.32 -9.84
C THR A 187 -19.14 -20.86 -10.18
N LEU A 188 -18.85 -19.58 -9.97
CA LEU A 188 -17.49 -19.05 -10.09
C LEU A 188 -16.54 -19.73 -9.11
N ARG A 189 -16.91 -19.82 -7.82
CA ARG A 189 -16.07 -20.40 -6.77
C ARG A 189 -15.69 -21.84 -7.08
N SER A 190 -16.65 -22.69 -7.47
CA SER A 190 -16.41 -24.10 -7.80
C SER A 190 -15.54 -24.27 -9.04
N TYR A 191 -15.72 -23.42 -10.06
CA TYR A 191 -14.83 -23.43 -11.24
C TYR A 191 -13.41 -22.96 -10.88
N MET A 192 -13.28 -21.98 -9.99
CA MET A 192 -11.99 -21.52 -9.49
C MET A 192 -11.31 -22.58 -8.61
N ASP A 193 -12.05 -23.32 -7.78
CA ASP A 193 -11.51 -24.49 -7.05
C ASP A 193 -11.04 -25.58 -8.01
N TYR A 194 -11.82 -25.89 -9.06
CA TYR A 194 -11.37 -26.82 -10.10
C TYR A 194 -10.08 -26.35 -10.79
N LEU A 195 -9.97 -25.06 -11.14
CA LEU A 195 -8.74 -24.48 -11.67
C LEU A 195 -7.59 -24.59 -10.65
N TYR A 196 -7.85 -24.30 -9.37
CA TYR A 196 -6.85 -24.42 -8.30
C TYR A 196 -6.34 -25.85 -8.11
N GLU A 197 -7.23 -26.85 -8.08
CA GLU A 197 -6.86 -28.26 -7.93
C GLU A 197 -6.15 -28.80 -9.17
N THR A 198 -6.65 -28.48 -10.37
CA THR A 198 -6.09 -28.97 -11.65
C THR A 198 -4.72 -28.34 -11.93
N LEU A 199 -4.55 -27.04 -11.67
CA LEU A 199 -3.27 -26.33 -11.86
C LEU A 199 -2.30 -26.59 -10.68
N GLY A 200 -2.84 -26.93 -9.51
CA GLY A 200 -2.09 -27.38 -8.33
C GLY A 200 -1.45 -28.77 -8.46
N GLY A 201 -1.75 -29.54 -9.50
CA GLY A 201 -1.09 -30.84 -9.75
C GLY A 201 0.45 -30.78 -9.91
N ALA A 202 1.01 -29.60 -10.19
CA ALA A 202 2.46 -29.37 -10.37
C ALA A 202 3.24 -29.10 -9.06
N VAL A 203 2.62 -29.30 -7.89
CA VAL A 203 3.08 -28.79 -6.59
C VAL A 203 4.40 -29.37 -6.08
N THR A 204 4.76 -30.64 -6.31
CA THR A 204 5.92 -31.28 -5.66
C THR A 204 7.29 -30.60 -5.93
N PRO A 205 7.69 -30.27 -7.18
CA PRO A 205 8.94 -29.56 -7.42
C PRO A 205 8.95 -28.13 -6.85
N ALA A 206 7.79 -27.47 -6.80
CA ALA A 206 7.68 -26.14 -6.23
C ALA A 206 7.77 -26.15 -4.71
N VAL A 207 7.08 -27.09 -4.05
CA VAL A 207 7.18 -27.33 -2.59
C VAL A 207 8.61 -27.68 -2.18
N ARG A 208 9.34 -28.44 -3.00
CA ARG A 208 10.78 -28.67 -2.76
C ARG A 208 11.62 -27.40 -2.92
N ARG A 209 11.31 -26.52 -3.87
CA ARG A 209 11.99 -25.21 -4.00
C ARG A 209 11.71 -24.30 -2.80
N GLU A 210 10.45 -24.16 -2.39
CA GLU A 210 10.10 -23.32 -1.24
C GLU A 210 10.67 -23.88 0.06
N PHE A 211 10.60 -25.20 0.29
CA PHE A 211 11.29 -25.84 1.42
C PHE A 211 12.80 -25.60 1.40
N ALA A 212 13.44 -25.62 0.22
CA ALA A 212 14.85 -25.30 0.12
C ALA A 212 15.16 -23.87 0.59
N LYS A 213 14.30 -22.88 0.33
CA LYS A 213 14.50 -21.53 0.88
C LYS A 213 14.45 -21.50 2.42
N MET A 214 13.64 -22.37 3.05
CA MET A 214 13.50 -22.46 4.50
C MET A 214 14.68 -23.16 5.20
N ASP A 215 15.24 -24.20 4.58
CA ASP A 215 16.13 -25.15 5.28
C ASP A 215 17.41 -25.56 4.54
N ASP A 216 17.62 -25.14 3.28
CA ASP A 216 18.98 -25.04 2.74
C ASP A 216 19.67 -23.91 3.52
N ARG A 217 20.83 -24.20 4.11
CA ARG A 217 21.55 -23.22 4.93
C ARG A 217 22.97 -23.08 4.46
N ILE A 218 23.42 -21.84 4.37
CA ILE A 218 24.80 -21.50 4.07
C ILE A 218 25.45 -20.84 5.27
N GLN A 219 26.78 -20.93 5.31
CA GLN A 219 27.61 -20.09 6.14
C GLN A 219 28.55 -19.33 5.20
N VAL A 220 28.63 -18.01 5.34
CA VAL A 220 29.41 -17.14 4.45
C VAL A 220 30.28 -16.18 5.25
N ARG A 221 31.46 -15.85 4.69
CA ARG A 221 32.28 -14.71 5.11
C ARG A 221 32.07 -13.59 4.11
N LEU A 222 31.86 -12.37 4.59
CA LEU A 222 31.55 -11.20 3.79
C LEU A 222 32.60 -10.11 4.04
N ALA A 223 33.07 -9.49 2.97
CA ALA A 223 33.79 -8.22 3.01
C ALA A 223 32.91 -7.17 2.31
N VAL A 224 32.52 -6.12 3.03
CA VAL A 224 31.60 -5.08 2.52
C VAL A 224 32.37 -3.79 2.29
N LEU A 225 32.28 -3.27 1.06
CA LEU A 225 32.88 -2.01 0.63
C LEU A 225 31.74 -1.01 0.40
N ARG A 226 31.58 0.00 1.25
CA ARG A 226 30.51 1.01 1.10
C ARG A 226 31.07 2.22 0.34
N ALA A 227 30.27 2.84 -0.52
CA ALA A 227 30.67 4.08 -1.21
C ALA A 227 31.10 5.18 -0.24
N GLY A 228 30.49 5.24 0.96
CA GLY A 228 30.88 6.17 2.02
C GLY A 228 32.36 6.11 2.40
N ASP A 229 32.96 4.91 2.40
CA ASP A 229 34.36 4.69 2.78
C ASP A 229 35.33 5.33 1.78
N PHE A 230 34.93 5.43 0.51
CA PHE A 230 35.75 5.95 -0.61
C PHE A 230 35.45 7.42 -0.97
N LEU A 231 34.58 8.11 -0.22
CA LEU A 231 34.25 9.53 -0.47
C LEU A 231 35.46 10.47 -0.39
N SER A 232 36.52 10.07 0.33
CA SER A 232 37.79 10.80 0.43
C SER A 232 38.71 10.61 -0.78
N GLU A 233 38.57 9.51 -1.52
CA GLU A 233 39.32 9.24 -2.75
C GLU A 233 38.74 9.96 -3.97
N VAL A 234 37.45 10.34 -3.90
CA VAL A 234 36.80 11.15 -4.93
C VAL A 234 37.32 12.59 -4.89
N LYS A 235 38.28 12.85 -5.77
CA LYS A 235 38.75 14.19 -6.15
C LYS A 235 37.65 14.96 -6.89
N ASP A 236 37.88 16.26 -7.04
CA ASP A 236 36.96 17.29 -7.55
C ASP A 236 35.97 16.80 -8.61
N VAL A 237 34.68 17.11 -8.42
CA VAL A 237 33.64 16.82 -9.41
C VAL A 237 33.62 17.95 -10.45
N PRO A 238 33.96 17.70 -11.73
CA PRO A 238 33.91 18.72 -12.77
C PRO A 238 32.52 19.32 -12.91
N GLU A 239 32.43 20.64 -13.12
CA GLU A 239 31.14 21.31 -13.26
C GLU A 239 30.30 20.78 -14.44
N ALA A 240 30.98 20.25 -15.48
CA ALA A 240 30.33 19.57 -16.59
C ALA A 240 29.54 18.32 -16.14
N ASP A 241 30.15 17.48 -15.29
CA ASP A 241 29.50 16.29 -14.72
C ASP A 241 28.29 16.70 -13.86
N VAL A 242 28.44 17.74 -13.04
CA VAL A 242 27.35 18.29 -12.19
C VAL A 242 26.16 18.73 -13.06
N ARG A 243 26.42 19.49 -14.12
CA ARG A 243 25.36 19.92 -15.07
C ARG A 243 24.73 18.74 -15.79
N GLN A 244 25.53 17.77 -16.24
CA GLN A 244 25.02 16.57 -16.92
C GLN A 244 24.11 15.73 -16.00
N GLN A 245 24.52 15.51 -14.75
CA GLN A 245 23.73 14.74 -13.79
C GLN A 245 22.45 15.46 -13.40
N PHE A 246 22.51 16.79 -13.21
CA PHE A 246 21.31 17.60 -12.98
C PHE A 246 20.30 17.46 -14.12
N GLU A 247 20.71 17.63 -15.38
CA GLU A 247 19.82 17.45 -16.54
C GLU A 247 19.24 16.03 -16.63
N LYS A 248 20.02 15.00 -16.25
CA LYS A 248 19.58 13.60 -16.19
C LYS A 248 18.54 13.33 -15.09
N GLY A 249 18.63 14.04 -13.95
CA GLY A 249 17.83 13.77 -12.75
C GLY A 249 16.71 14.77 -12.42
N LYS A 250 16.69 15.97 -13.00
CA LYS A 250 15.78 17.07 -12.61
C LYS A 250 14.28 16.77 -12.73
N ALA A 251 13.90 15.90 -13.67
CA ALA A 251 12.52 15.47 -13.87
C ALA A 251 12.05 14.40 -12.86
N HIS A 252 12.99 13.69 -12.23
CA HIS A 252 12.72 12.51 -11.40
C HIS A 252 12.70 12.83 -9.90
N PRO A 253 11.78 12.26 -9.11
CA PRO A 253 11.84 12.32 -7.65
C PRO A 253 13.16 11.73 -7.11
N ALA A 254 13.60 12.22 -5.95
CA ALA A 254 14.75 11.67 -5.24
C ALA A 254 14.63 10.14 -5.06
N GLY A 255 15.71 9.40 -5.32
CA GLY A 255 15.69 7.93 -5.29
C GLY A 255 15.03 7.25 -6.50
N LYS A 256 14.39 7.98 -7.42
CA LYS A 256 13.56 7.41 -8.51
C LYS A 256 14.03 7.73 -9.93
N GLY A 257 15.09 8.49 -10.10
CA GLY A 257 15.71 8.72 -11.41
C GLY A 257 16.87 7.76 -11.69
N PRO A 258 17.55 7.95 -12.84
CA PRO A 258 18.66 7.11 -13.25
C PRO A 258 19.74 6.99 -12.17
N ASP A 259 20.29 5.78 -12.02
CA ASP A 259 21.30 5.42 -11.01
C ASP A 259 20.83 5.66 -9.55
N GLY A 260 19.52 5.82 -9.33
CA GLY A 260 18.91 6.16 -8.04
C GLY A 260 18.94 7.67 -7.71
N CYS A 261 19.38 8.52 -8.64
CA CYS A 261 19.50 9.96 -8.42
C CYS A 261 18.29 10.70 -9.00
N GLY A 262 17.76 11.70 -8.30
CA GLY A 262 16.66 12.52 -8.80
C GLY A 262 16.54 13.82 -8.02
N TYR A 263 16.24 14.91 -8.72
CA TYR A 263 16.28 16.27 -8.16
C TYR A 263 14.94 17.00 -8.27
N ARG A 264 13.87 16.33 -8.73
CA ARG A 264 12.53 16.91 -8.73
C ARG A 264 12.16 17.31 -7.31
N ILE A 265 11.76 18.56 -7.14
CA ILE A 265 11.29 19.09 -5.87
C ILE A 265 9.95 18.41 -5.56
N PRO A 266 9.79 17.76 -4.40
CA PRO A 266 8.52 17.17 -4.02
C PRO A 266 7.50 18.27 -3.72
N ASP A 267 6.25 17.89 -3.51
CA ASP A 267 5.23 18.80 -3.02
C ASP A 267 5.67 19.46 -1.69
N ARG A 268 5.60 20.78 -1.64
CA ARG A 268 5.98 21.59 -0.47
C ARG A 268 4.85 22.51 -0.03
N ILE A 269 4.75 22.78 1.26
CA ILE A 269 3.77 23.72 1.83
C ILE A 269 4.43 24.77 2.72
N SER A 270 3.83 25.95 2.77
CA SER A 270 3.97 26.86 3.91
C SER A 270 2.80 26.61 4.86
N LEU A 271 3.07 26.62 6.16
CA LEU A 271 2.04 26.46 7.17
C LEU A 271 2.25 27.39 8.37
N GLU A 272 1.17 27.57 9.11
CA GLU A 272 1.20 28.07 10.47
C GLU A 272 0.42 27.10 11.38
N TYR A 273 0.66 27.15 12.67
CA TYR A 273 -0.02 26.29 13.63
C TYR A 273 -0.30 26.98 14.96
N LEU A 274 -1.29 26.43 15.65
CA LEU A 274 -1.60 26.65 17.04
C LEU A 274 -1.11 25.44 17.83
N ALA A 275 -0.36 25.67 18.92
CA ALA A 275 0.12 24.63 19.83
C ALA A 275 -0.36 24.91 21.25
N ALA A 276 -1.07 23.96 21.86
CA ALA A 276 -1.44 24.01 23.27
C ALA A 276 -0.48 23.13 24.07
N ASP A 277 0.22 23.76 25.00
CA ASP A 277 1.30 23.18 25.81
C ASP A 277 0.72 22.65 27.14
N PRO A 278 0.87 21.36 27.47
CA PRO A 278 0.39 20.79 28.74
C PRO A 278 1.00 21.47 29.97
N GLU A 279 2.23 21.98 29.90
CA GLU A 279 2.90 22.62 31.06
C GLU A 279 2.10 23.82 31.58
N ALA A 280 1.44 24.55 30.67
CA ALA A 280 0.59 25.70 31.00
C ALA A 280 -0.67 25.32 31.81
N PHE A 281 -1.01 24.03 31.93
CA PHE A 281 -2.18 23.51 32.64
C PHE A 281 -1.84 22.69 33.90
N LEU A 282 -0.56 22.47 34.23
CA LEU A 282 -0.14 21.60 35.34
C LEU A 282 -0.75 21.99 36.70
N GLU A 283 -0.75 23.26 37.08
CA GLU A 283 -1.36 23.71 38.35
C GLU A 283 -2.86 23.41 38.42
N GLN A 284 -3.57 23.58 37.29
CA GLN A 284 -5.01 23.34 37.19
C GLN A 284 -5.33 21.85 37.20
N ALA A 285 -4.48 21.03 36.58
CA ALA A 285 -4.57 19.58 36.62
C ALA A 285 -4.25 19.05 38.03
N GLN A 286 -3.22 19.55 38.69
CA GLN A 286 -2.85 19.19 40.07
C GLN A 286 -3.98 19.48 41.07
N ALA A 287 -4.70 20.59 40.89
CA ALA A 287 -5.88 20.91 41.70
C ALA A 287 -7.09 19.99 41.46
N ARG A 288 -7.14 19.24 40.34
CA ARG A 288 -8.23 18.29 40.02
C ARG A 288 -7.92 16.83 40.39
N VAL A 289 -6.67 16.40 40.38
CA VAL A 289 -6.31 14.99 40.65
C VAL A 289 -6.44 14.67 42.14
N THR A 290 -7.39 13.81 42.50
CA THR A 290 -7.65 13.41 43.90
C THR A 290 -6.89 12.13 44.29
N ASP A 291 -6.76 11.84 45.59
CA ASP A 291 -6.24 10.54 46.05
C ASP A 291 -7.14 9.36 45.65
N ALA A 292 -8.42 9.60 45.37
CA ALA A 292 -9.33 8.59 44.86
C ALA A 292 -8.99 8.20 43.41
N ASP A 293 -8.59 9.17 42.58
CA ASP A 293 -8.13 8.90 41.21
C ASP A 293 -6.81 8.14 41.20
N VAL A 294 -5.87 8.51 42.07
CA VAL A 294 -4.59 7.80 42.24
C VAL A 294 -4.80 6.35 42.70
N ARG A 295 -5.74 6.12 43.63
CA ARG A 295 -6.11 4.76 44.05
C ARG A 295 -6.80 3.98 42.94
N ARG A 296 -7.72 4.59 42.19
CA ARG A 296 -8.41 3.96 41.05
C ARG A 296 -7.40 3.49 40.00
N TYR A 297 -6.50 4.39 39.57
CA TYR A 297 -5.45 4.08 38.61
C TYR A 297 -4.58 2.90 39.07
N TYR A 298 -4.12 2.90 40.32
CA TYR A 298 -3.36 1.78 40.88
C TYR A 298 -4.12 0.45 40.83
N GLU A 299 -5.39 0.42 41.25
CA GLU A 299 -6.20 -0.80 41.23
C GLU A 299 -6.46 -1.33 39.81
N GLU A 300 -6.58 -0.43 38.83
CA GLU A 300 -6.78 -0.76 37.41
C GLU A 300 -5.48 -1.22 36.70
N HIS A 301 -4.32 -0.69 37.08
CA HIS A 301 -3.05 -0.90 36.36
C HIS A 301 -2.02 -1.80 37.09
N LYS A 302 -2.26 -2.18 38.36
CA LYS A 302 -1.32 -2.98 39.19
C LYS A 302 -0.79 -4.25 38.51
N ASP A 303 -1.62 -4.90 37.69
CA ASP A 303 -1.21 -6.00 36.81
C ASP A 303 -1.37 -5.54 35.35
N PRO A 304 -0.28 -5.25 34.60
CA PRO A 304 1.10 -5.70 34.85
C PRO A 304 2.04 -4.67 35.52
N GLU A 305 1.67 -3.39 35.66
CA GLU A 305 2.66 -2.31 35.83
C GLU A 305 3.38 -2.30 37.18
N PHE A 306 2.71 -2.71 38.25
CA PHE A 306 3.25 -2.66 39.62
C PHE A 306 3.64 -4.04 40.15
N VAL A 307 3.75 -5.06 39.29
CA VAL A 307 4.20 -6.41 39.69
C VAL A 307 5.67 -6.39 40.13
N VAL A 308 5.93 -6.88 41.34
CA VAL A 308 7.30 -7.12 41.83
C VAL A 308 7.83 -8.37 41.16
N ARG A 309 8.67 -8.18 40.14
CA ARG A 309 9.46 -9.26 39.54
C ARG A 309 10.56 -9.65 40.53
N GLU A 310 10.41 -10.81 41.17
CA GLU A 310 11.47 -11.37 42.00
C GLU A 310 12.70 -11.63 41.13
N GLU A 311 13.78 -10.88 41.36
CA GLU A 311 15.07 -11.14 40.73
C GLU A 311 15.59 -12.49 41.23
N LYS A 312 15.85 -13.39 40.29
CA LYS A 312 16.41 -14.70 40.58
C LYS A 312 17.79 -14.47 41.21
N PRO A 313 18.07 -14.96 42.44
CA PRO A 313 19.31 -14.63 43.13
C PRO A 313 20.53 -15.02 42.29
N PRO A 314 21.59 -14.20 42.26
CA PRO A 314 22.79 -14.51 41.51
C PRO A 314 23.39 -15.82 42.04
N ALA A 315 23.76 -16.71 41.13
CA ALA A 315 24.40 -17.97 41.49
C ALA A 315 25.73 -17.68 42.21
N ALA A 316 25.81 -18.07 43.49
CA ALA A 316 26.99 -17.85 44.31
C ALA A 316 28.21 -18.59 43.73
N GLY A 317 29.31 -17.87 43.44
CA GLY A 317 30.51 -18.55 42.93
C GLY A 317 31.63 -17.70 42.34
N LYS A 318 32.17 -16.70 43.07
CA LYS A 318 33.61 -16.39 43.13
C LYS A 318 33.91 -15.31 44.20
N PRO A 319 35.03 -15.40 44.94
CA PRO A 319 35.43 -14.37 45.90
C PRO A 319 36.01 -13.13 45.19
N PRO A 320 35.92 -11.93 45.80
CA PRO A 320 36.46 -10.71 45.22
C PRO A 320 37.99 -10.67 45.33
N ALA A 321 38.64 -10.20 44.26
CA ALA A 321 39.99 -9.64 44.33
C ALA A 321 39.89 -8.12 44.53
N ASP A 322 40.90 -7.53 45.16
CA ASP A 322 40.90 -6.15 45.64
C ASP A 322 40.58 -5.09 44.57
N GLU A 323 39.77 -4.09 44.94
CA GLU A 323 39.97 -2.75 44.41
C GLU A 323 39.68 -1.65 45.45
N LYS A 324 40.44 -0.56 45.33
CA LYS A 324 40.72 0.45 46.36
C LYS A 324 39.75 1.64 46.23
N PRO A 325 39.30 2.29 47.32
CA PRO A 325 38.21 3.27 47.24
C PRO A 325 38.63 4.58 46.55
N ALA A 326 37.81 5.01 45.59
CA ALA A 326 37.83 6.36 45.03
C ALA A 326 36.83 7.28 45.77
N ALA A 327 37.13 8.57 45.79
CA ALA A 327 36.55 9.52 46.76
C ALA A 327 35.15 10.05 46.40
N THR A 328 34.49 10.58 47.44
CA THR A 328 33.20 11.25 47.40
C THR A 328 33.36 12.71 46.96
N GLU A 329 32.54 13.18 46.00
CA GLU A 329 32.29 14.63 45.82
C GLU A 329 30.79 14.91 45.64
N LYS A 330 30.33 15.97 46.31
CA LYS A 330 29.02 16.62 46.13
C LYS A 330 29.28 18.05 45.61
N PRO A 331 28.36 18.68 44.85
CA PRO A 331 28.69 19.82 44.01
C PRO A 331 28.50 21.19 44.67
N ALA A 332 29.16 22.23 44.12
CA ALA A 332 28.85 23.64 44.39
C ALA A 332 29.12 24.55 43.16
N GLU A 333 28.08 25.35 42.84
CA GLU A 333 27.98 26.69 42.24
C GLU A 333 29.08 27.40 41.42
N LYS A 334 28.59 28.07 40.36
CA LYS A 334 29.10 29.30 39.68
C LYS A 334 28.86 30.54 40.58
N PRO A 335 29.49 31.74 40.43
CA PRO A 335 29.52 32.48 39.14
C PRO A 335 30.68 33.48 38.83
N ALA A 336 30.79 33.82 37.52
CA ALA A 336 31.15 35.11 36.87
C ALA A 336 32.34 36.01 37.30
N ALA A 337 33.22 36.38 36.34
CA ALA A 337 33.44 37.77 35.83
C ALA A 337 34.68 37.93 34.89
N LYS A 338 34.73 39.05 34.14
CA LYS A 338 35.72 39.56 33.15
C LYS A 338 36.43 40.82 33.76
N PRO A 339 37.28 41.66 33.09
CA PRO A 339 38.09 41.59 31.83
C PRO A 339 39.54 42.23 31.95
N ALA A 340 40.17 42.54 30.79
CA ALA A 340 41.36 43.43 30.54
C ALA A 340 42.77 42.83 30.78
N ASP A 341 43.87 43.26 30.13
CA ASP A 341 44.11 44.46 29.29
C ASP A 341 45.18 44.28 28.16
N LYS A 342 45.44 45.35 27.39
CA LYS A 342 46.30 45.54 26.19
C LYS A 342 47.78 45.86 26.56
N PRO A 343 48.73 46.02 25.60
CA PRO A 343 48.95 47.34 24.95
C PRO A 343 49.43 47.29 23.47
N ALA A 344 49.91 48.42 22.92
CA ALA A 344 49.75 48.83 21.52
C ALA A 344 51.04 49.15 20.71
N GLU A 345 50.94 49.05 19.36
CA GLU A 345 51.39 49.98 18.26
C GLU A 345 52.81 50.63 18.24
N PRO A 346 53.37 51.05 17.06
CA PRO A 346 53.00 52.35 16.46
C PRO A 346 53.18 52.62 14.92
N LYS A 347 52.42 53.62 14.41
CA LYS A 347 52.76 54.69 13.40
C LYS A 347 52.80 54.48 11.85
N ALA A 348 51.68 54.83 11.18
CA ALA A 348 51.39 56.08 10.40
C ALA A 348 52.14 56.60 9.13
N LYS A 349 51.34 56.93 8.07
CA LYS A 349 51.43 57.98 6.98
C LYS A 349 52.51 57.82 5.86
N ALA A 350 52.32 58.12 4.56
CA ALA A 350 51.59 59.20 3.84
C ALA A 350 51.45 58.99 2.29
N ALA A 351 50.56 59.76 1.60
CA ALA A 351 50.59 60.34 0.21
C ALA A 351 50.94 59.47 -1.06
N GLU A 352 50.67 59.82 -2.34
CA GLU A 352 49.63 60.63 -3.05
C GLU A 352 49.85 60.56 -4.61
N LYS A 353 48.89 60.06 -5.43
CA LYS A 353 48.71 60.27 -6.91
C LYS A 353 49.93 59.92 -7.85
N PRO A 354 49.94 60.15 -9.21
CA PRO A 354 48.86 60.41 -10.18
C PRO A 354 48.86 59.65 -11.54
N ALA A 355 47.66 59.61 -12.16
CA ALA A 355 47.28 59.83 -13.57
C ALA A 355 48.09 59.29 -14.80
N ALA A 356 47.34 58.59 -15.67
CA ALA A 356 47.14 58.72 -17.14
C ALA A 356 48.26 59.21 -18.10
N PRO A 357 48.21 58.77 -19.37
CA PRO A 357 47.76 59.73 -20.40
C PRO A 357 46.79 59.18 -21.48
N ALA A 358 46.05 60.11 -22.07
CA ALA A 358 45.37 60.01 -23.39
C ALA A 358 46.34 60.55 -24.50
N PRO A 359 45.98 60.87 -25.77
CA PRO A 359 44.66 60.95 -26.42
C PRO A 359 44.58 60.50 -27.91
N ALA A 360 43.38 60.67 -28.52
CA ALA A 360 43.10 60.93 -29.96
C ALA A 360 43.56 59.91 -31.04
N GLY A 361 42.87 59.73 -32.18
CA GLY A 361 41.61 60.32 -32.68
C GLY A 361 41.48 60.10 -34.21
N ALA A 362 40.28 60.35 -34.77
CA ALA A 362 39.93 60.32 -36.21
C ALA A 362 39.97 58.95 -36.94
N LYS A 363 39.39 58.75 -38.15
CA LYS A 363 38.16 59.23 -38.85
C LYS A 363 38.12 58.56 -40.24
N GLY A 364 36.94 58.16 -40.74
CA GLY A 364 36.72 57.60 -42.09
C GLY A 364 36.04 56.22 -42.02
N GLU A 365 34.84 55.96 -42.55
CA GLU A 365 34.25 56.12 -43.91
C GLU A 365 34.78 55.16 -44.99
N ALA A 366 33.83 54.72 -45.83
CA ALA A 366 33.92 53.87 -47.04
C ALA A 366 34.04 52.32 -46.86
N GLY A 367 33.03 51.61 -47.40
CA GLY A 367 33.20 50.26 -47.98
C GLY A 367 33.80 50.34 -49.40
N PRO A 368 33.80 49.28 -50.25
CA PRO A 368 32.66 48.36 -50.45
C PRO A 368 33.02 46.87 -50.79
N ALA A 369 31.98 46.06 -51.09
CA ALA A 369 31.97 44.80 -51.87
C ALA A 369 32.79 43.57 -51.34
N GLY A 370 32.34 42.32 -51.52
CA GLY A 370 31.07 41.79 -52.05
C GLY A 370 31.15 40.28 -52.32
N ALA A 371 30.00 39.57 -52.32
CA ALA A 371 29.76 38.18 -52.76
C ALA A 371 30.61 37.06 -52.08
N THR A 372 30.16 35.80 -51.86
CA THR A 372 29.15 34.93 -52.50
C THR A 372 28.54 33.93 -51.51
N ALA A 373 27.31 33.43 -51.76
CA ALA A 373 26.79 32.17 -51.20
C ALA A 373 27.41 30.94 -51.94
N PRO A 374 27.36 29.70 -51.39
CA PRO A 374 26.16 28.84 -51.49
C PRO A 374 25.83 28.08 -50.17
N ALA A 375 24.57 27.98 -49.75
CA ALA A 375 23.53 27.01 -50.15
C ALA A 375 23.55 25.68 -49.35
N ALA A 376 22.40 25.35 -48.74
CA ALA A 376 22.21 24.18 -47.90
C ALA A 376 21.65 22.97 -48.68
N PRO A 377 21.93 21.72 -48.27
CA PRO A 377 21.23 20.53 -48.77
C PRO A 377 19.85 20.38 -48.10
N PRO A 378 18.80 19.95 -48.84
CA PRO A 378 17.43 19.87 -48.31
C PRO A 378 17.15 18.57 -47.53
N VAL A 379 16.28 18.68 -46.53
CA VAL A 379 15.74 17.54 -45.77
C VAL A 379 14.54 16.91 -46.51
N PRO A 380 14.54 15.60 -46.82
CA PRO A 380 13.38 14.95 -47.40
C PRO A 380 12.29 14.68 -46.33
N LYS A 381 11.08 15.20 -46.58
CA LYS A 381 9.86 14.83 -45.84
C LYS A 381 9.48 13.39 -46.13
N ALA A 382 9.19 12.60 -45.09
CA ALA A 382 8.52 11.31 -45.22
C ALA A 382 7.02 11.48 -44.91
N GLU A 383 6.17 11.00 -45.82
CA GLU A 383 4.71 11.00 -45.73
C GLU A 383 4.23 9.54 -45.88
N PRO A 384 3.24 9.06 -45.09
CA PRO A 384 2.97 7.62 -44.97
C PRO A 384 2.16 7.07 -46.16
N PRO A 385 2.42 5.83 -46.62
CA PRO A 385 1.73 5.25 -47.76
C PRO A 385 0.35 4.70 -47.40
N ALA A 386 -0.66 5.05 -48.21
CA ALA A 386 -1.95 4.35 -48.25
C ALA A 386 -1.85 3.05 -49.09
N PRO A 387 -2.61 1.99 -48.78
CA PRO A 387 -2.54 0.72 -49.49
C PRO A 387 -3.24 0.78 -50.86
N ALA A 388 -2.53 0.39 -51.92
CA ALA A 388 -3.10 0.24 -53.26
C ALA A 388 -3.84 -1.11 -53.40
N ALA A 389 -5.03 -1.07 -53.99
CA ALA A 389 -5.75 -2.26 -54.40
C ALA A 389 -5.34 -2.71 -55.81
N THR A 390 -5.18 -4.01 -56.03
CA THR A 390 -5.14 -4.63 -57.36
C THR A 390 -6.38 -5.49 -57.59
N LYS A 391 -7.03 -5.30 -58.74
CA LYS A 391 -8.27 -5.98 -59.16
C LYS A 391 -8.18 -6.38 -60.63
N ALA A 392 -8.36 -7.67 -60.93
CA ALA A 392 -8.72 -8.30 -62.22
C ALA A 392 -8.59 -9.84 -62.06
N GLU A 393 -9.19 -10.77 -62.82
CA GLU A 393 -10.50 -10.94 -63.54
C GLU A 393 -10.49 -12.40 -64.10
N ALA A 394 -11.56 -13.13 -64.46
CA ALA A 394 -13.02 -13.04 -64.27
C ALA A 394 -13.71 -14.35 -64.77
N LYS A 395 -15.02 -14.53 -64.49
CA LYS A 395 -15.94 -15.60 -65.01
C LYS A 395 -15.70 -17.03 -64.44
N SER A 396 -16.66 -17.95 -64.36
CA SER A 396 -18.07 -17.97 -64.81
C SER A 396 -18.94 -19.00 -64.04
N ALA A 397 -20.25 -18.82 -64.06
CA ALA A 397 -21.34 -19.83 -64.10
C ALA A 397 -21.55 -20.89 -62.96
N GLU A 398 -22.76 -20.87 -62.41
CA GLU A 398 -23.56 -22.01 -61.89
C GLU A 398 -23.75 -23.13 -62.96
N PRO A 399 -24.11 -24.41 -62.65
CA PRO A 399 -25.19 -24.76 -61.69
C PRO A 399 -25.14 -26.10 -60.90
N MET A 400 -26.09 -26.22 -59.96
CA MET A 400 -26.80 -27.43 -59.46
C MET A 400 -26.09 -28.80 -59.39
N VAL A 401 -25.89 -29.33 -58.17
CA VAL A 401 -26.20 -30.72 -57.81
C VAL A 401 -26.71 -30.82 -56.35
N SER A 402 -27.82 -31.53 -56.16
CA SER A 402 -28.32 -32.14 -54.91
C SER A 402 -28.34 -33.67 -55.17
N PRO A 403 -28.33 -34.63 -54.20
CA PRO A 403 -28.72 -34.54 -52.77
C PRO A 403 -27.86 -35.40 -51.80
N ALA A 404 -28.42 -35.73 -50.61
CA ALA A 404 -28.09 -36.87 -49.73
C ALA A 404 -26.72 -36.87 -49.01
N ALA A 405 -26.50 -37.60 -47.90
CA ALA A 405 -27.38 -38.12 -46.84
C ALA A 405 -26.48 -38.35 -45.59
N ALA A 406 -27.08 -38.52 -44.40
CA ALA A 406 -26.31 -38.75 -43.17
C ALA A 406 -25.53 -40.08 -43.19
N PRO A 407 -24.40 -40.15 -42.48
CA PRO A 407 -24.22 -41.26 -41.55
C PRO A 407 -23.89 -40.83 -40.12
N LYS A 408 -23.99 -41.81 -39.22
CA LYS A 408 -24.03 -41.74 -37.77
C LYS A 408 -22.85 -42.54 -37.20
N VAL A 409 -22.03 -41.93 -36.35
CA VAL A 409 -20.93 -42.59 -35.59
C VAL A 409 -20.91 -41.89 -34.22
N GLU A 410 -21.57 -42.44 -33.20
CA GLU A 410 -21.00 -43.39 -32.21
C GLU A 410 -19.96 -42.76 -31.28
N ALA A 411 -20.32 -42.71 -29.99
CA ALA A 411 -19.46 -42.25 -28.90
C ALA A 411 -18.93 -43.47 -28.12
N PRO A 412 -17.64 -43.50 -27.73
CA PRO A 412 -17.10 -44.53 -26.85
C PRO A 412 -17.45 -44.23 -25.38
N ALA A 413 -17.73 -45.28 -24.61
CA ALA A 413 -18.21 -45.20 -23.24
C ALA A 413 -17.13 -45.52 -22.18
N ALA A 414 -17.37 -45.00 -20.98
CA ALA A 414 -17.10 -45.60 -19.66
C ALA A 414 -15.71 -46.21 -19.35
N LEU A 415 -14.99 -45.54 -18.44
CA LEU A 415 -14.18 -46.18 -17.39
C LEU A 415 -14.27 -45.36 -16.10
N MET A 416 -15.01 -45.85 -15.10
CA MET A 416 -14.94 -45.39 -13.71
C MET A 416 -14.79 -46.62 -12.80
N PRO A 417 -13.91 -46.61 -11.78
CA PRO A 417 -13.83 -47.68 -10.80
C PRO A 417 -14.95 -47.59 -9.75
N GLU A 418 -15.49 -48.75 -9.37
CA GLU A 418 -16.51 -48.90 -8.32
C GLU A 418 -15.98 -48.56 -6.92
N VAL A 419 -16.82 -47.93 -6.10
CA VAL A 419 -16.58 -47.70 -4.66
C VAL A 419 -17.62 -48.51 -3.86
N PRO A 420 -17.20 -49.42 -2.97
CA PRO A 420 -18.15 -50.23 -2.19
C PRO A 420 -18.82 -49.43 -1.06
N ALA A 421 -20.10 -49.70 -0.84
CA ALA A 421 -20.94 -49.01 0.14
C ALA A 421 -20.69 -49.46 1.61
N PRO A 422 -20.95 -48.61 2.61
CA PRO A 422 -20.84 -48.97 4.03
C PRO A 422 -22.08 -49.75 4.54
N PRO A 423 -21.92 -50.69 5.49
CA PRO A 423 -23.04 -51.41 6.09
C PRO A 423 -23.72 -50.63 7.24
N SER A 424 -25.05 -50.74 7.32
CA SER A 424 -25.89 -50.20 8.41
C SER A 424 -25.84 -51.07 9.68
N PRO A 425 -26.15 -50.51 10.87
CA PRO A 425 -25.98 -51.20 12.15
C PRO A 425 -27.15 -52.12 12.54
N GLY A 426 -26.83 -53.28 13.10
CA GLY A 426 -27.76 -54.20 13.77
C GLY A 426 -27.43 -54.34 15.25
N ALA A 427 -28.45 -54.37 16.11
CA ALA A 427 -28.28 -54.35 17.57
C ALA A 427 -28.04 -55.73 18.19
N ALA A 428 -27.17 -55.81 19.21
CA ALA A 428 -27.13 -56.89 20.19
C ALA A 428 -26.45 -56.44 21.51
N ALA A 429 -26.93 -56.98 22.63
CA ALA A 429 -26.42 -56.84 23.99
C ALA A 429 -26.89 -58.08 24.81
N PRO A 430 -26.46 -58.32 26.07
CA PRO A 430 -25.20 -57.99 26.76
C PRO A 430 -24.54 -59.20 27.48
N ALA A 431 -23.22 -59.14 27.76
CA ALA A 431 -22.46 -59.90 28.79
C ALA A 431 -20.93 -59.72 28.54
N ALA A 432 -19.99 -59.86 29.47
CA ALA A 432 -19.98 -59.74 30.93
C ALA A 432 -18.52 -59.51 31.41
N GLY A 433 -18.35 -58.84 32.55
CA GLY A 433 -17.15 -58.71 33.41
C GLY A 433 -15.73 -59.01 32.89
N ALA A 434 -14.90 -57.97 32.78
CA ALA A 434 -13.48 -58.01 33.12
C ALA A 434 -13.01 -56.62 33.58
N ALA A 435 -12.39 -56.52 34.77
CA ALA A 435 -11.88 -55.26 35.30
C ALA A 435 -10.47 -54.96 34.76
N SER A 436 -10.21 -53.69 34.45
CA SER A 436 -8.86 -53.14 34.31
C SER A 436 -8.83 -51.70 34.84
N PRO A 437 -7.70 -51.25 35.40
CA PRO A 437 -7.67 -50.11 36.31
C PRO A 437 -7.81 -48.77 35.60
N ALA A 438 -8.37 -47.79 36.31
CA ALA A 438 -8.48 -46.42 35.85
C ALA A 438 -7.08 -45.78 35.64
N PRO A 439 -6.91 -44.93 34.60
CA PRO A 439 -5.72 -44.09 34.51
C PRO A 439 -5.67 -43.11 35.70
N PRO A 440 -4.48 -42.76 36.21
CA PRO A 440 -4.35 -41.79 37.29
C PRO A 440 -4.92 -40.44 36.86
N GLY A 441 -5.77 -39.85 37.70
CA GLY A 441 -6.38 -38.55 37.44
C GLY A 441 -5.33 -37.45 37.25
N PRO A 442 -5.64 -36.38 36.49
CA PRO A 442 -4.71 -35.29 36.27
C PRO A 442 -4.32 -34.67 37.61
N ALA A 443 -3.03 -34.71 37.93
CA ALA A 443 -2.50 -34.02 39.10
C ALA A 443 -2.90 -32.55 39.04
N ALA A 444 -3.45 -32.03 40.15
CA ALA A 444 -3.83 -30.63 40.25
C ALA A 444 -2.62 -29.77 39.88
N ARG A 445 -2.77 -28.91 38.87
CA ARG A 445 -1.76 -27.89 38.57
C ARG A 445 -1.56 -27.08 39.87
N PRO A 446 -0.31 -26.87 40.33
CA PRO A 446 -0.09 -25.93 41.42
C PRO A 446 -0.67 -24.58 41.03
N ALA A 447 -1.36 -23.92 41.97
CA ALA A 447 -1.88 -22.58 41.74
C ALA A 447 -0.74 -21.68 41.27
N PRO A 448 -0.96 -20.80 40.26
CA PRO A 448 0.06 -19.84 39.88
C PRO A 448 0.45 -19.01 41.11
N PRO A 449 1.74 -18.70 41.31
CA PRO A 449 2.18 -17.95 42.49
C PRO A 449 1.46 -16.61 42.54
N GLU A 450 0.98 -16.24 43.73
CA GLU A 450 0.31 -14.95 43.95
C GLU A 450 1.24 -13.81 43.51
N LYS A 451 0.75 -13.00 42.55
CA LYS A 451 1.50 -11.84 42.07
C LYS A 451 1.65 -10.85 43.22
N LYS A 452 2.89 -10.61 43.65
CA LYS A 452 3.22 -9.53 44.60
C LYS A 452 3.24 -8.21 43.83
N PHE A 453 2.60 -7.19 44.40
CA PHE A 453 2.56 -5.85 43.82
C PHE A 453 3.32 -4.86 44.73
N ARG A 454 3.93 -3.83 44.15
CA ARG A 454 4.46 -2.69 44.93
C ARG A 454 3.29 -2.02 45.64
N PRO A 455 3.36 -1.71 46.94
CA PRO A 455 2.25 -1.11 47.67
C PRO A 455 1.97 0.31 47.14
N LEU A 456 0.70 0.74 47.19
CA LEU A 456 0.27 2.05 46.68
C LEU A 456 1.15 3.21 47.20
N GLN A 457 1.56 3.18 48.47
CA GLN A 457 2.38 4.24 49.09
C GLN A 457 3.71 4.47 48.36
N ASP A 458 4.37 3.41 47.87
CA ASP A 458 5.66 3.50 47.18
C ASP A 458 5.54 4.07 45.76
N VAL A 459 4.33 4.08 45.18
CA VAL A 459 4.06 4.51 43.80
C VAL A 459 3.09 5.70 43.71
N GLN A 460 2.50 6.14 44.82
CA GLN A 460 1.44 7.16 44.87
C GLN A 460 1.87 8.48 44.23
N GLU A 461 3.08 8.96 44.50
CA GLU A 461 3.61 10.20 43.91
C GLU A 461 3.87 10.06 42.41
N GLY A 462 4.36 8.89 41.97
CA GLY A 462 4.57 8.59 40.55
C GLY A 462 3.26 8.57 39.77
N ILE A 463 2.27 7.84 40.26
CA ILE A 463 0.91 7.78 39.67
C ILE A 463 0.27 9.16 39.67
N ARG A 464 0.38 9.92 40.78
CA ARG A 464 -0.14 11.29 40.86
C ARG A 464 0.51 12.19 39.81
N LYS A 465 1.82 12.09 39.58
CA LYS A 465 2.52 12.84 38.53
C LYS A 465 2.00 12.47 37.14
N THR A 466 1.86 11.18 36.83
CA THR A 466 1.30 10.70 35.55
C THR A 466 -0.11 11.24 35.33
N LEU A 467 -1.01 11.09 36.30
CA LEU A 467 -2.39 11.59 36.22
C LEU A 467 -2.45 13.11 36.04
N VAL A 468 -1.55 13.88 36.67
CA VAL A 468 -1.47 15.34 36.47
C VAL A 468 -1.00 15.69 35.06
N GLN A 469 -0.05 14.94 34.49
CA GLN A 469 0.41 15.14 33.12
C GLN A 469 -0.69 14.78 32.10
N GLU A 470 -1.36 13.63 32.25
CA GLU A 470 -2.49 13.21 31.42
C GLU A 470 -3.65 14.23 31.48
N GLN A 471 -4.00 14.67 32.69
CA GLN A 471 -5.08 15.65 32.90
C GLN A 471 -4.72 17.03 32.33
N ALA A 472 -3.44 17.45 32.38
CA ALA A 472 -2.97 18.69 31.79
C ALA A 472 -2.96 18.63 30.25
N ALA A 473 -2.51 17.51 29.66
CA ALA A 473 -2.58 17.28 28.22
C ALA A 473 -4.04 17.22 27.72
N ALA A 474 -4.95 16.64 28.51
CA ALA A 474 -6.38 16.66 28.21
C ALA A 474 -6.95 18.09 28.19
N MET A 475 -6.60 18.94 29.16
CA MET A 475 -6.99 20.35 29.18
C MET A 475 -6.43 21.14 28.00
N ALA A 476 -5.14 20.95 27.68
CA ALA A 476 -4.49 21.59 26.54
C ALA A 476 -5.20 21.22 25.22
N ARG A 477 -5.51 19.94 25.02
CA ARG A 477 -6.27 19.43 23.88
C ARG A 477 -7.67 20.05 23.80
N GLU A 478 -8.44 20.02 24.88
CA GLU A 478 -9.82 20.55 24.93
C GLU A 478 -9.86 22.06 24.62
N ASN A 479 -8.92 22.81 25.18
CA ASN A 479 -8.78 24.23 24.94
C ASN A 479 -8.40 24.55 23.48
N LEU A 480 -7.55 23.73 22.85
CA LEU A 480 -7.25 23.84 21.42
C LEU A 480 -8.45 23.46 20.55
N ILE A 481 -9.20 22.40 20.89
CA ILE A 481 -10.44 22.02 20.20
C ILE A 481 -11.43 23.20 20.23
N ALA A 482 -11.60 23.86 21.37
CA ALA A 482 -12.46 25.02 21.51
C ALA A 482 -12.01 26.19 20.62
N ALA A 483 -10.71 26.47 20.55
CA ALA A 483 -10.18 27.50 19.64
C ALA A 483 -10.42 27.15 18.16
N VAL A 484 -10.16 25.91 17.74
CA VAL A 484 -10.41 25.45 16.35
C VAL A 484 -11.90 25.53 16.01
N ALA A 485 -12.79 25.19 16.94
CA ALA A 485 -14.24 25.26 16.75
C ALA A 485 -14.76 26.70 16.56
N GLU A 486 -14.09 27.71 17.13
CA GLU A 486 -14.37 29.14 16.85
C GLU A 486 -13.86 29.58 15.48
N ILE A 487 -12.69 29.07 15.05
CA ILE A 487 -12.02 29.46 13.80
C ILE A 487 -12.72 28.87 12.57
N ARG A 488 -13.03 27.56 12.58
CA ARG A 488 -13.52 26.81 11.41
C ARG A 488 -14.81 27.34 10.75
N PRO A 489 -15.83 27.86 11.46
CA PRO A 489 -17.03 28.41 10.80
C PRO A 489 -16.83 29.82 10.19
N MET A 490 -15.65 30.44 10.33
CA MET A 490 -15.42 31.79 9.82
C MET A 490 -15.28 31.83 8.28
N LYS A 491 -16.17 32.57 7.62
CA LYS A 491 -16.18 32.74 6.15
C LYS A 491 -14.92 33.39 5.56
N LYS A 492 -14.11 34.05 6.39
CA LYS A 492 -12.77 34.54 6.04
C LYS A 492 -11.78 33.95 7.05
N PRO A 493 -10.64 33.39 6.61
CA PRO A 493 -9.64 32.85 7.53
C PRO A 493 -9.06 33.99 8.38
N PRO A 494 -9.18 33.94 9.72
CA PRO A 494 -8.72 35.03 10.58
C PRO A 494 -7.21 34.89 10.89
N ASP A 495 -6.56 35.93 11.43
CA ASP A 495 -5.18 35.79 11.94
C ASP A 495 -5.19 34.91 13.20
N LEU A 496 -4.48 33.77 13.16
CA LEU A 496 -4.46 32.80 14.26
C LEU A 496 -3.84 33.35 15.54
N ARG A 497 -3.02 34.42 15.46
CA ARG A 497 -2.42 35.08 16.63
C ARG A 497 -3.46 35.54 17.65
N ILE A 498 -4.64 35.93 17.18
CA ILE A 498 -5.76 36.38 18.04
C ILE A 498 -6.21 35.27 19.02
N TRP A 499 -5.98 34.00 18.70
CA TRP A 499 -6.27 32.86 19.59
C TRP A 499 -5.09 32.39 20.44
N ALA A 500 -3.87 32.85 20.14
CA ALA A 500 -2.74 32.62 21.03
C ALA A 500 -2.86 33.51 22.28
N ASP A 501 -3.23 34.78 22.07
CA ASP A 501 -3.39 35.76 23.12
C ASP A 501 -4.53 35.39 24.09
N GLY A 502 -4.17 35.18 25.36
CA GLY A 502 -5.13 34.94 26.46
C GLY A 502 -5.64 33.51 26.62
N LYS A 503 -5.45 32.60 25.66
CA LYS A 503 -5.95 31.20 25.75
C LYS A 503 -4.90 30.14 26.12
N LYS A 504 -3.68 30.50 26.52
CA LYS A 504 -2.57 29.53 26.76
C LYS A 504 -2.25 28.66 25.53
N ILE A 505 -2.42 29.21 24.34
CA ILE A 505 -2.06 28.60 23.05
C ILE A 505 -0.92 29.42 22.46
N ARG A 506 0.05 28.77 21.82
CA ARG A 506 1.11 29.44 21.06
C ARG A 506 0.77 29.45 19.58
N HIS A 507 0.96 30.58 18.90
CA HIS A 507 0.97 30.65 17.44
C HIS A 507 2.42 30.54 16.93
N ALA A 508 2.63 29.81 15.84
CA ALA A 508 3.87 29.83 15.10
C ALA A 508 3.59 29.75 13.59
N ALA A 509 4.22 30.64 12.82
CA ALA A 509 4.29 30.53 11.37
C ALA A 509 5.64 29.89 10.98
N VAL A 510 5.60 28.85 10.16
CA VAL A 510 6.82 28.16 9.71
C VAL A 510 7.28 28.82 8.40
N PRO A 511 8.48 29.43 8.37
CA PRO A 511 8.91 30.20 7.20
C PRO A 511 9.29 29.30 6.03
N GLY A 512 8.90 29.70 4.82
CA GLY A 512 9.25 29.01 3.58
C GLY A 512 8.35 27.83 3.23
N PHE A 513 8.78 27.06 2.24
CA PHE A 513 8.10 25.87 1.73
C PHE A 513 8.81 24.61 2.23
N LEU A 514 8.11 23.75 2.97
CA LEU A 514 8.63 22.50 3.51
C LEU A 514 7.99 21.28 2.84
N SER A 515 8.81 20.29 2.51
CA SER A 515 8.37 18.96 2.07
C SER A 515 7.90 18.09 3.25
N ALA A 516 7.24 16.96 2.96
CA ALA A 516 6.82 15.98 3.98
C ALA A 516 7.96 15.58 4.93
N ALA A 517 9.17 15.32 4.40
CA ALA A 517 10.33 14.95 5.19
C ALA A 517 10.83 16.09 6.09
N GLN A 518 10.79 17.34 5.60
CA GLN A 518 11.18 18.52 6.39
C GLN A 518 10.15 18.82 7.48
N LEU A 519 8.86 18.61 7.21
CA LEU A 519 7.79 18.71 8.21
C LEU A 519 7.94 17.66 9.30
N ALA A 520 8.18 16.39 8.94
CA ALA A 520 8.39 15.30 9.88
C ALA A 520 9.63 15.52 10.78
N ALA A 521 10.62 16.28 10.31
CA ALA A 521 11.81 16.65 11.07
C ALA A 521 11.61 17.83 12.05
N LEU A 522 10.45 18.52 12.02
CA LEU A 522 10.17 19.60 12.97
C LEU A 522 10.02 19.05 14.40
N ALA A 523 10.71 19.67 15.36
CA ALA A 523 10.62 19.29 16.78
C ALA A 523 9.18 19.44 17.31
N GLY A 524 8.72 18.45 18.08
CA GLY A 524 7.33 18.34 18.53
C GLY A 524 6.37 18.02 17.39
N ILE A 525 5.95 19.06 16.66
CA ILE A 525 4.88 19.03 15.66
C ILE A 525 5.10 18.01 14.52
N GLY A 526 6.35 17.77 14.10
CA GLY A 526 6.65 16.85 13.00
C GLY A 526 6.29 15.39 13.27
N LYS A 527 6.19 15.02 14.55
CA LYS A 527 5.78 13.69 15.02
C LYS A 527 4.35 13.64 15.56
N ALA A 528 3.61 14.75 15.48
CA ALA A 528 2.23 14.77 15.95
C ALA A 528 1.33 13.90 15.05
N ALA A 529 0.36 13.21 15.63
CA ALA A 529 -0.50 12.27 14.92
C ALA A 529 -1.97 12.34 15.40
N ARG A 530 -2.88 11.85 14.56
CA ARG A 530 -4.30 11.67 14.86
C ARG A 530 -4.70 10.26 14.41
N GLY A 531 -4.75 9.32 15.35
CA GLY A 531 -4.86 7.90 15.03
C GLY A 531 -3.60 7.43 14.30
N SER A 532 -3.76 6.86 13.10
CA SER A 532 -2.65 6.45 12.23
C SER A 532 -2.16 7.55 11.29
N GLU A 533 -2.85 8.70 11.19
CA GLU A 533 -2.45 9.79 10.30
C GLU A 533 -1.40 10.68 10.98
N THR A 534 -0.19 10.79 10.43
CA THR A 534 0.77 11.79 10.92
C THR A 534 0.45 13.19 10.41
N LEU A 535 0.88 14.21 11.14
CA LEU A 535 0.72 15.61 10.76
C LEU A 535 1.45 15.92 9.45
N ALA A 536 2.67 15.39 9.27
CA ALA A 536 3.47 15.64 8.08
C ALA A 536 2.84 15.04 6.81
N GLU A 537 2.38 13.78 6.87
CA GLU A 537 1.66 13.14 5.77
C GLU A 537 0.34 13.85 5.50
N THR A 538 -0.42 14.18 6.55
CA THR A 538 -1.70 14.89 6.36
C THR A 538 -1.45 16.24 5.69
N ALA A 539 -0.56 17.07 6.22
CA ALA A 539 -0.32 18.42 5.69
C ALA A 539 0.11 18.44 4.21
N VAL A 540 0.81 17.40 3.72
CA VAL A 540 1.14 17.25 2.29
C VAL A 540 0.01 16.62 1.49
N ALA A 541 -0.70 15.62 2.01
CA ALA A 541 -1.90 15.05 1.37
C ALA A 541 -3.06 16.07 1.25
N LEU A 542 -3.10 17.09 2.11
CA LEU A 542 -3.97 18.26 1.97
C LEU A 542 -3.59 19.16 0.78
N ALA A 543 -2.34 19.08 0.33
CA ALA A 543 -1.76 19.95 -0.68
C ALA A 543 -1.70 19.30 -2.08
N GLU A 544 -1.50 17.97 -2.16
CA GLU A 544 -1.47 17.16 -3.39
C GLU A 544 -2.76 17.18 -4.26
N LEU A 545 -3.75 18.00 -3.91
CA LEU A 545 -5.10 17.99 -4.50
C LEU A 545 -5.50 19.31 -5.17
N VAL A 546 -4.79 19.66 -6.25
CA VAL A 546 -5.36 20.45 -7.37
C VAL A 546 -6.31 19.57 -8.18
N GLY A 547 -7.36 19.13 -7.48
CA GLY A 547 -8.45 18.27 -7.90
C GLY A 547 -9.46 18.33 -6.78
N HIS A 548 -10.10 19.50 -6.61
CA HIS A 548 -10.79 19.99 -5.41
C HIS A 548 -11.84 19.06 -4.73
N GLU A 549 -12.15 17.90 -5.31
CA GLU A 549 -13.13 16.92 -4.79
C GLU A 549 -12.58 15.94 -3.72
N LYS A 550 -11.27 15.88 -3.45
CA LYS A 550 -10.72 14.92 -2.45
C LYS A 550 -9.86 15.50 -1.32
N ALA A 551 -9.59 16.81 -1.31
CA ALA A 551 -8.79 17.40 -0.25
C ALA A 551 -9.57 17.35 1.08
N LYS A 552 -8.99 16.75 2.14
CA LYS A 552 -9.64 16.65 3.46
C LYS A 552 -9.75 18.00 4.20
N LEU A 553 -9.08 19.03 3.70
CA LEU A 553 -8.99 20.38 4.27
C LEU A 553 -8.59 21.37 3.16
N GLY A 554 -9.16 22.56 3.14
CA GLY A 554 -8.78 23.61 2.17
C GLY A 554 -7.50 24.38 2.53
N VAL A 555 -6.88 25.05 1.55
CA VAL A 555 -5.89 26.09 1.82
C VAL A 555 -6.55 27.19 2.65
N MET A 556 -5.88 27.64 3.72
CA MET A 556 -6.41 28.51 4.78
C MET A 556 -7.54 27.92 5.66
N GLU A 557 -7.90 26.64 5.54
CA GLU A 557 -8.70 25.96 6.57
C GLU A 557 -7.78 25.46 7.71
N THR A 558 -8.27 25.46 8.94
CA THR A 558 -7.54 24.98 10.12
C THR A 558 -7.92 23.53 10.41
N SER A 559 -6.91 22.68 10.63
CA SER A 559 -7.09 21.26 10.88
C SER A 559 -7.75 21.00 12.24
N GLU A 560 -8.27 19.80 12.40
CA GLU A 560 -8.48 19.25 13.73
C GLU A 560 -7.14 19.03 14.45
N PRO A 561 -7.12 18.95 15.79
CA PRO A 561 -5.89 18.74 16.55
C PRO A 561 -5.23 17.38 16.32
N PHE A 562 -3.91 17.42 16.15
CA PHE A 562 -2.98 16.30 16.25
C PHE A 562 -2.32 16.31 17.63
N ILE A 563 -1.90 15.14 18.12
CA ILE A 563 -1.22 14.99 19.43
C ILE A 563 0.24 14.63 19.19
N GLY A 564 1.16 15.42 19.76
CA GLY A 564 2.60 15.17 19.78
C GLY A 564 2.98 14.02 20.72
N PRO A 565 4.19 13.43 20.56
CA PRO A 565 4.65 12.36 21.45
C PRO A 565 4.79 12.82 22.91
N ASP A 566 4.99 14.13 23.13
CA ASP A 566 5.14 14.75 24.46
C ASP A 566 3.79 15.20 25.07
N GLY A 567 2.66 14.88 24.42
CA GLY A 567 1.31 15.24 24.88
C GLY A 567 0.80 16.61 24.43
N ASP A 568 1.64 17.42 23.80
CA ASP A 568 1.27 18.66 23.11
C ASP A 568 0.12 18.44 22.11
N ALA A 569 -0.80 19.40 22.01
CA ALA A 569 -1.82 19.40 20.97
C ALA A 569 -1.50 20.47 19.90
N TYR A 570 -1.60 20.11 18.62
CA TYR A 570 -1.25 20.95 17.47
C TYR A 570 -2.40 21.03 16.46
N ALA A 571 -2.80 22.23 16.04
CA ALA A 571 -3.74 22.44 14.93
C ALA A 571 -3.09 23.32 13.87
N LEU A 572 -3.00 22.84 12.63
CA LEU A 572 -2.26 23.50 11.56
C LEU A 572 -3.18 24.17 10.55
N ARG A 573 -2.64 25.11 9.80
CA ARG A 573 -3.27 25.72 8.63
C ARG A 573 -2.25 25.82 7.50
N VAL A 574 -2.54 25.20 6.36
CA VAL A 574 -1.72 25.35 5.15
C VAL A 574 -1.98 26.75 4.58
N THR A 575 -0.95 27.58 4.48
CA THR A 575 -1.04 28.97 4.04
C THR A 575 -0.67 29.16 2.58
N ALA A 576 0.23 28.32 2.06
CA ALA A 576 0.57 28.25 0.65
C ALA A 576 0.99 26.83 0.26
N PHE A 577 0.86 26.53 -1.03
CA PHE A 577 1.26 25.25 -1.63
C PHE A 577 2.15 25.49 -2.85
N GLN A 578 3.18 24.66 -2.99
CA GLN A 578 4.07 24.59 -4.14
C GLN A 578 4.05 23.15 -4.65
N ALA A 579 3.38 22.94 -5.78
CA ALA A 579 3.27 21.63 -6.42
C ALA A 579 4.64 21.10 -6.86
N SER A 580 4.83 19.79 -6.84
CA SER A 580 6.08 19.15 -7.26
C SER A 580 6.48 19.56 -8.68
N HIS A 581 7.69 20.13 -8.81
CA HIS A 581 8.22 20.66 -10.07
C HIS A 581 9.71 20.33 -10.24
N GLU A 582 10.23 20.50 -11.45
CA GLU A 582 11.68 20.47 -11.69
C GLU A 582 12.34 21.70 -11.06
N PRO A 583 13.57 21.61 -10.50
CA PRO A 583 14.28 22.78 -10.00
C PRO A 583 14.42 23.87 -11.06
N ALA A 584 14.23 25.13 -10.66
CA ALA A 584 14.29 26.25 -11.61
C ALA A 584 15.70 26.47 -12.18
N SER A 585 16.72 25.99 -11.46
CA SER A 585 18.13 26.01 -11.88
C SER A 585 18.93 24.95 -11.14
N LEU A 586 20.16 24.68 -11.60
CA LEU A 586 21.11 23.83 -10.87
C LEU A 586 21.36 24.35 -9.45
N ASP A 587 21.44 25.67 -9.24
CA ASP A 587 21.83 26.25 -7.95
C ASP A 587 20.83 25.96 -6.81
N GLU A 588 19.57 25.61 -7.11
CA GLU A 588 18.58 25.19 -6.10
C GLU A 588 18.89 23.80 -5.51
N VAL A 589 19.63 22.95 -6.23
CA VAL A 589 19.92 21.54 -5.85
C VAL A 589 21.39 21.15 -5.97
N LYS A 590 22.28 22.12 -6.21
CA LYS A 590 23.69 21.90 -6.60
C LYS A 590 24.47 21.03 -5.64
N ASP A 591 24.33 21.27 -4.33
CA ASP A 591 25.02 20.51 -3.30
C ASP A 591 24.54 19.05 -3.25
N GLN A 592 23.25 18.80 -3.48
CA GLN A 592 22.68 17.46 -3.60
C GLN A 592 23.21 16.75 -4.86
N VAL A 593 23.25 17.42 -6.01
CA VAL A 593 23.81 16.86 -7.26
C VAL A 593 25.30 16.51 -7.08
N ILE A 594 26.07 17.37 -6.40
CA ILE A 594 27.48 17.12 -6.08
C ILE A 594 27.62 15.94 -5.11
N ALA A 595 26.82 15.87 -4.05
CA ALA A 595 26.85 14.76 -3.08
C ALA A 595 26.51 13.41 -3.74
N ASP A 596 25.49 13.37 -4.61
CA ASP A 596 25.10 12.17 -5.35
C ASP A 596 26.17 11.75 -6.35
N LEU A 597 26.79 12.70 -7.08
CA LEU A 597 27.93 12.41 -7.95
C LEU A 597 29.16 11.91 -7.20
N ARG A 598 29.47 12.49 -6.04
CA ARG A 598 30.56 11.98 -5.19
C ARG A 598 30.27 10.56 -4.74
N THR A 599 29.05 10.28 -4.33
CA THR A 599 28.60 8.94 -3.91
C THR A 599 28.65 7.94 -5.06
N ALA A 600 28.22 8.33 -6.27
CA ALA A 600 28.29 7.49 -7.47
C ALA A 600 29.74 7.18 -7.89
N LYS A 601 30.64 8.18 -7.87
CA LYS A 601 32.07 7.97 -8.15
C LYS A 601 32.74 7.10 -7.08
N ALA A 602 32.43 7.31 -5.81
CA ALA A 602 32.93 6.49 -4.71
C ALA A 602 32.40 5.05 -4.76
N PHE A 603 31.18 4.85 -5.27
CA PHE A 603 30.61 3.52 -5.52
C PHE A 603 31.35 2.77 -6.65
N GLU A 604 31.73 3.44 -7.73
CA GLU A 604 32.56 2.80 -8.77
C GLU A 604 33.98 2.47 -8.25
N ILE A 605 34.58 3.32 -7.40
CA ILE A 605 35.84 2.98 -6.69
C ILE A 605 35.65 1.73 -5.81
N ALA A 606 34.57 1.67 -5.02
CA ALA A 606 34.22 0.49 -4.22
C ALA A 606 34.03 -0.77 -5.10
N ARG A 607 33.50 -0.62 -6.30
CA ARG A 607 33.28 -1.70 -7.28
C ARG A 607 34.56 -2.17 -7.95
N GLU A 608 35.51 -1.28 -8.24
CA GLU A 608 36.85 -1.67 -8.70
C GLU A 608 37.64 -2.36 -7.60
N ASN A 609 37.62 -1.81 -6.38
CA ASN A 609 38.30 -2.40 -5.23
C ASN A 609 37.68 -3.75 -4.83
N GLY A 610 36.36 -3.91 -4.95
CA GLY A 610 35.67 -5.20 -4.79
C GLY A 610 36.10 -6.24 -5.84
N ARG A 611 36.33 -5.85 -7.10
CA ARG A 611 36.89 -6.76 -8.12
C ARG A 611 38.32 -7.18 -7.80
N LYS A 612 39.19 -6.22 -7.44
CA LYS A 612 40.58 -6.51 -7.01
C LYS A 612 40.60 -7.44 -5.78
N LEU A 613 39.73 -7.20 -4.81
CA LEU A 613 39.57 -8.05 -3.63
C LEU A 613 39.08 -9.46 -3.98
N LEU A 614 38.13 -9.61 -4.91
CA LEU A 614 37.70 -10.92 -5.41
C LEU A 614 38.85 -11.68 -6.09
N GLU A 615 39.62 -11.01 -6.93
CA GLU A 615 40.76 -11.60 -7.65
C GLU A 615 41.86 -12.05 -6.68
N GLU A 616 42.16 -11.29 -5.63
CA GLU A 616 43.15 -11.66 -4.62
C GLU A 616 42.61 -12.74 -3.67
N ALA A 617 41.35 -12.65 -3.24
CA ALA A 617 40.69 -13.70 -2.46
C ALA A 617 40.65 -15.05 -3.19
N GLY A 618 40.65 -15.05 -4.53
CA GLY A 618 40.80 -16.24 -5.35
C GLY A 618 42.16 -16.94 -5.23
N LYS A 619 43.18 -16.24 -4.74
CA LYS A 619 44.56 -16.76 -4.55
C LYS A 619 44.83 -17.14 -3.09
N THR A 620 44.46 -16.27 -2.15
CA THR A 620 44.82 -16.37 -0.72
C THR A 620 43.64 -16.72 0.20
N GLY A 621 42.39 -16.54 -0.27
CA GLY A 621 41.19 -16.60 0.57
C GLY A 621 40.73 -15.20 0.99
N LEU A 622 39.43 -15.07 1.30
CA LEU A 622 38.84 -13.73 1.50
C LEU A 622 39.36 -13.03 2.75
N ASN A 623 39.66 -13.77 3.82
CA ASN A 623 40.14 -13.18 5.07
C ASN A 623 41.49 -12.47 4.86
N ASP A 624 42.46 -13.19 4.32
CA ASP A 624 43.84 -12.72 4.14
C ASP A 624 43.91 -11.59 3.08
N ALA A 625 43.13 -11.71 2.00
CA ALA A 625 43.00 -10.66 1.00
C ALA A 625 42.34 -9.38 1.56
N ALA A 626 41.34 -9.52 2.44
CA ALA A 626 40.69 -8.39 3.09
C ALA A 626 41.59 -7.74 4.14
N GLU A 627 42.35 -8.51 4.93
CA GLU A 627 43.34 -8.00 5.87
C GLU A 627 44.43 -7.19 5.16
N ALA A 628 44.97 -7.72 4.05
CA ALA A 628 45.94 -7.01 3.21
C ALA A 628 45.37 -5.69 2.63
N ALA A 629 44.08 -5.69 2.28
CA ALA A 629 43.35 -4.49 1.83
C ALA A 629 42.85 -3.59 2.97
N LYS A 630 43.07 -3.96 4.25
CA LYS A 630 42.53 -3.30 5.46
C LYS A 630 41.00 -3.21 5.52
N ILE A 631 40.30 -4.14 4.86
CA ILE A 631 38.85 -4.26 4.84
C ILE A 631 38.44 -5.26 5.94
N LYS A 632 37.42 -4.92 6.73
CA LYS A 632 36.89 -5.83 7.75
C LYS A 632 36.06 -6.95 7.11
N THR A 633 36.24 -8.16 7.58
CA THR A 633 35.37 -9.30 7.27
C THR A 633 34.36 -9.54 8.40
N ALA A 634 33.21 -10.11 8.05
CA ALA A 634 32.23 -10.61 9.00
C ALA A 634 31.75 -12.00 8.57
N GLU A 635 31.66 -12.94 9.50
CA GLU A 635 31.14 -14.28 9.24
C GLU A 635 29.68 -14.38 9.67
N SER A 636 28.86 -15.06 8.88
CA SER A 636 27.48 -15.35 9.23
C SER A 636 27.39 -16.59 10.12
N ASP A 637 26.29 -16.67 10.87
CA ASP A 637 25.75 -17.95 11.33
C ASP A 637 25.27 -18.81 10.14
N TRP A 638 24.75 -20.01 10.44
CA TRP A 638 24.02 -20.84 9.48
C TRP A 638 22.68 -20.21 9.09
N VAL A 639 22.69 -19.36 8.07
CA VAL A 639 21.52 -18.65 7.54
C VAL A 639 20.79 -19.51 6.50
N ALA A 640 19.45 -19.53 6.57
CA ALA A 640 18.60 -19.99 5.48
C ALA A 640 18.43 -18.86 4.45
N GLN A 641 17.80 -19.12 3.29
CA GLN A 641 17.52 -18.05 2.32
C GLN A 641 16.41 -17.13 2.84
N GLU A 642 15.38 -17.74 3.45
CA GLU A 642 14.21 -17.06 3.97
C GLU A 642 13.92 -17.53 5.41
N ARG A 643 13.59 -16.58 6.29
CA ARG A 643 13.13 -16.83 7.66
C ARG A 643 11.61 -16.72 7.68
N PHE A 644 10.96 -17.77 8.17
CA PHE A 644 9.51 -17.81 8.28
C PHE A 644 9.09 -17.50 9.72
N ILE A 645 8.24 -16.49 9.87
CA ILE A 645 7.69 -16.05 11.16
C ILE A 645 6.17 -16.32 11.15
N PRO A 646 5.62 -17.01 12.16
CA PRO A 646 4.17 -17.15 12.27
C PRO A 646 3.55 -15.79 12.63
N TYR A 647 2.70 -15.27 11.75
CA TYR A 647 1.97 -14.02 11.94
C TYR A 647 0.53 -14.19 11.46
N GLY A 648 -0.45 -13.89 12.30
CA GLY A 648 -1.88 -14.04 11.97
C GLY A 648 -2.33 -15.48 11.62
N GLY A 649 -1.55 -16.50 11.98
CA GLY A 649 -1.79 -17.89 11.57
C GLY A 649 -1.20 -18.27 10.20
N GLN A 650 -0.54 -17.34 9.51
CA GLN A 650 0.22 -17.57 8.28
C GLN A 650 1.73 -17.61 8.56
N LEU A 651 2.50 -18.25 7.67
CA LEU A 651 3.97 -18.19 7.69
C LEU A 651 4.44 -17.06 6.78
N VAL A 652 4.80 -15.92 7.36
CA VAL A 652 5.36 -14.78 6.62
C VAL A 652 6.85 -15.01 6.38
N SER A 653 7.26 -14.99 5.11
CA SER A 653 8.65 -15.08 4.69
C SER A 653 9.34 -13.70 4.75
N ILE A 654 10.52 -13.66 5.35
CA ILE A 654 11.41 -12.48 5.39
C ILE A 654 12.81 -12.93 4.95
N PRO A 655 13.52 -12.20 4.05
CA PRO A 655 14.89 -12.55 3.69
C PRO A 655 15.79 -12.61 4.93
N ALA A 656 16.66 -13.63 4.99
CA ALA A 656 17.60 -13.74 6.10
C ALA A 656 18.52 -12.52 6.18
N SER A 657 18.90 -12.12 7.40
CA SER A 657 19.84 -11.03 7.59
C SER A 657 21.28 -11.54 7.49
N LEU A 658 22.06 -10.95 6.60
CA LEU A 658 23.51 -11.14 6.52
C LEU A 658 24.23 -10.09 7.39
N PRO A 659 25.40 -10.41 7.99
CA PRO A 659 26.24 -9.43 8.68
C PRO A 659 26.58 -8.26 7.76
N GLU A 660 26.59 -7.02 8.29
CA GLU A 660 26.83 -5.75 7.58
C GLU A 660 25.88 -5.38 6.43
N VAL A 661 25.21 -6.36 5.81
CA VAL A 661 24.35 -6.21 4.63
C VAL A 661 22.86 -6.18 4.98
N GLY A 662 22.47 -6.74 6.13
CA GLY A 662 21.06 -6.84 6.53
C GLY A 662 20.27 -7.83 5.67
N SER A 663 18.96 -7.61 5.55
CA SER A 663 18.03 -8.46 4.78
C SER A 663 17.96 -8.09 3.29
N ASN A 664 19.04 -7.60 2.67
CA ASN A 664 19.05 -7.31 1.23
C ASN A 664 18.81 -8.60 0.42
N ARG A 665 17.70 -8.64 -0.32
CA ARG A 665 17.23 -9.84 -1.04
C ARG A 665 18.21 -10.29 -2.12
N LEU A 666 18.85 -9.36 -2.84
CA LEU A 666 19.80 -9.65 -3.90
C LEU A 666 21.08 -10.30 -3.34
N ALA A 667 21.64 -9.74 -2.26
CA ALA A 667 22.82 -10.30 -1.60
C ALA A 667 22.58 -11.73 -1.08
N VAL A 668 21.45 -11.95 -0.41
CA VAL A 668 21.05 -13.28 0.06
C VAL A 668 20.89 -14.23 -1.13
N SER A 669 20.15 -13.84 -2.18
CA SER A 669 19.94 -14.70 -3.34
C SER A 669 21.24 -15.06 -4.07
N GLU A 670 22.18 -14.12 -4.18
CA GLU A 670 23.47 -14.34 -4.82
C GLU A 670 24.40 -15.26 -4.00
N CYS A 671 24.36 -15.17 -2.67
CA CYS A 671 25.09 -16.10 -1.80
C CYS A 671 24.52 -17.53 -1.91
N PHE A 672 23.20 -17.69 -2.01
CA PHE A 672 22.57 -18.99 -2.26
C PHE A 672 22.83 -19.51 -3.68
N ARG A 673 22.84 -18.63 -4.69
CA ARG A 673 23.21 -18.99 -6.07
C ARG A 673 24.66 -19.46 -6.17
N MET A 674 25.59 -18.76 -5.51
CA MET A 674 26.98 -19.19 -5.34
C MET A 674 27.05 -20.62 -4.77
N ALA A 675 26.30 -20.90 -3.70
CA ALA A 675 26.27 -22.21 -3.06
C ALA A 675 25.57 -23.31 -3.88
N ALA A 676 24.61 -22.95 -4.74
CA ALA A 676 23.97 -23.85 -5.70
C ALA A 676 24.89 -24.19 -6.88
N GLU A 677 25.66 -23.22 -7.37
CA GLU A 677 26.66 -23.37 -8.44
C GLU A 677 28.00 -23.95 -7.94
N SER A 678 28.11 -24.32 -6.66
CA SER A 678 29.34 -24.79 -5.99
C SER A 678 30.54 -23.83 -6.13
N LYS A 679 30.28 -22.53 -6.29
CA LYS A 679 31.31 -21.49 -6.32
C LYS A 679 31.77 -21.18 -4.90
N LYS A 680 33.09 -21.00 -4.73
CA LYS A 680 33.68 -20.62 -3.44
C LYS A 680 33.54 -19.12 -3.15
N LEU A 681 33.60 -18.28 -4.19
CA LEU A 681 33.59 -16.83 -4.08
C LEU A 681 32.59 -16.21 -5.05
N THR A 682 32.00 -15.08 -4.68
CA THR A 682 31.20 -14.22 -5.57
C THR A 682 31.35 -12.74 -5.22
N LEU A 683 31.00 -11.88 -6.17
CA LEU A 683 30.97 -10.42 -6.03
C LEU A 683 29.54 -9.94 -6.28
N VAL A 684 28.89 -9.40 -5.25
CA VAL A 684 27.55 -8.80 -5.33
C VAL A 684 27.67 -7.29 -5.39
N THR A 685 27.01 -6.66 -6.37
CA THR A 685 26.95 -5.20 -6.52
C THR A 685 25.56 -4.72 -6.11
N LEU A 686 25.45 -3.98 -5.00
CA LEU A 686 24.20 -3.45 -4.47
C LEU A 686 24.11 -1.95 -4.82
N ALA A 687 23.63 -1.65 -6.02
CA ALA A 687 23.63 -0.31 -6.59
C ALA A 687 22.62 0.67 -5.94
N GLU A 688 21.58 0.15 -5.29
CA GLU A 688 20.62 0.94 -4.52
C GLU A 688 21.23 1.34 -3.16
N ASP A 689 21.80 0.37 -2.43
CA ASP A 689 22.48 0.60 -1.13
C ASP A 689 23.88 1.24 -1.24
N LYS A 690 24.37 1.50 -2.45
CA LYS A 690 25.71 2.03 -2.75
C LYS A 690 26.84 1.24 -2.07
N MET A 691 26.75 -0.09 -2.06
CA MET A 691 27.80 -0.98 -1.52
C MET A 691 28.07 -2.21 -2.39
N VAL A 692 29.27 -2.77 -2.24
CA VAL A 692 29.77 -3.93 -2.97
C VAL A 692 30.23 -4.97 -1.97
N VAL A 693 29.83 -6.22 -2.17
CA VAL A 693 30.08 -7.32 -1.23
C VAL A 693 30.88 -8.41 -1.92
N VAL A 694 32.05 -8.73 -1.40
CA VAL A 694 32.76 -9.96 -1.75
C VAL A 694 32.37 -11.02 -0.73
N ALA A 695 31.85 -12.15 -1.18
CA ALA A 695 31.37 -13.23 -0.33
C ALA A 695 32.13 -14.52 -0.59
N GLU A 696 32.56 -15.19 0.48
CA GLU A 696 33.18 -16.52 0.49
C GLU A 696 32.24 -17.54 1.13
N LEU A 697 32.00 -18.66 0.46
CA LEU A 697 31.24 -19.79 1.01
C LEU A 697 32.10 -20.59 1.99
N LEU A 698 31.74 -20.57 3.27
CA LEU A 698 32.38 -21.37 4.32
C LEU A 698 31.76 -22.78 4.43
N GLY A 699 30.46 -22.90 4.14
CA GLY A 699 29.79 -24.19 4.13
C GLY A 699 28.33 -24.15 3.69
N ARG A 700 27.77 -25.32 3.39
CA ARG A 700 26.36 -25.54 3.05
C ARG A 700 25.81 -26.76 3.78
N LYS A 701 24.58 -26.67 4.28
CA LYS A 701 23.79 -27.78 4.83
C LYS A 701 22.54 -27.90 3.97
N ALA A 702 22.45 -29.01 3.23
CA ALA A 702 21.30 -29.29 2.38
C ALA A 702 19.99 -29.39 3.21
N PRO A 703 18.82 -29.11 2.60
CA PRO A 703 17.53 -29.22 3.26
C PRO A 703 17.31 -30.61 3.87
N ARG A 704 16.76 -30.67 5.09
CA ARG A 704 16.59 -31.94 5.81
C ARG A 704 15.35 -32.68 5.31
N GLU A 705 15.53 -33.80 4.60
CA GLU A 705 14.42 -34.59 4.02
C GLU A 705 13.38 -35.04 5.07
N ALA A 706 13.80 -35.39 6.29
CA ALA A 706 12.88 -35.74 7.38
C ALA A 706 12.01 -34.54 7.84
N LEU A 707 12.51 -33.31 7.70
CA LEU A 707 11.73 -32.10 7.97
C LEU A 707 10.87 -31.73 6.75
N PHE A 708 11.36 -31.96 5.53
CA PHE A 708 10.58 -31.84 4.30
C PHE A 708 9.31 -32.69 4.40
N GLU A 709 9.43 -34.00 4.62
CA GLU A 709 8.29 -34.91 4.67
C GLU A 709 7.28 -34.53 5.78
N ARG A 710 7.76 -33.99 6.91
CA ARG A 710 6.90 -33.47 7.98
C ARG A 710 6.15 -32.19 7.59
N LEU A 711 6.78 -31.28 6.86
CA LEU A 711 6.17 -30.00 6.45
C LEU A 711 5.50 -30.04 5.07
N ARG A 712 5.72 -31.10 4.29
CA ARG A 712 5.23 -31.25 2.91
C ARG A 712 3.72 -31.02 2.78
N PRO A 713 2.83 -31.50 3.68
CA PRO A 713 1.40 -31.21 3.57
C PRO A 713 1.09 -29.71 3.72
N LEU A 714 1.69 -29.05 4.72
CA LEU A 714 1.50 -27.62 4.98
C LEU A 714 2.03 -26.76 3.83
N LEU A 715 3.23 -27.09 3.34
CA LEU A 715 3.84 -26.40 2.22
C LEU A 715 3.12 -26.70 0.90
N ALA A 716 2.59 -27.91 0.69
CA ALA A 716 1.74 -28.21 -0.46
C ALA A 716 0.44 -27.39 -0.43
N GLU A 717 -0.14 -27.15 0.76
CA GLU A 717 -1.32 -26.27 0.90
C GLU A 717 -0.97 -24.78 0.65
N GLN A 718 0.18 -24.30 1.16
CA GLN A 718 0.63 -22.92 0.94
C GLN A 718 1.07 -22.67 -0.51
N VAL A 719 2.05 -23.43 -1.00
CA VAL A 719 2.59 -23.31 -2.36
C VAL A 719 1.55 -23.70 -3.40
N GLY A 720 0.69 -24.66 -3.08
CA GLY A 720 -0.52 -24.95 -3.85
C GLY A 720 -1.38 -23.70 -3.99
N ARG A 721 -1.78 -23.05 -2.87
CA ARG A 721 -2.52 -21.78 -2.92
C ARG A 721 -1.79 -20.68 -3.69
N GLU A 722 -0.49 -20.49 -3.52
CA GLU A 722 0.28 -19.43 -4.21
C GLU A 722 0.34 -19.67 -5.73
N ILE A 723 0.67 -20.89 -6.16
CA ILE A 723 0.66 -21.28 -7.60
C ILE A 723 -0.75 -21.20 -8.16
N ALA A 724 -1.73 -21.70 -7.42
CA ALA A 724 -3.12 -21.71 -7.81
C ALA A 724 -3.66 -20.28 -7.95
N MET A 725 -3.29 -19.35 -7.05
CA MET A 725 -3.56 -17.92 -7.13
C MET A 725 -2.88 -17.26 -8.34
N GLU A 726 -1.60 -17.53 -8.59
CA GLU A 726 -0.89 -16.98 -9.75
C GLU A 726 -1.47 -17.51 -11.08
N ALA A 727 -1.76 -18.82 -11.12
CA ALA A 727 -2.34 -19.48 -12.29
C ALA A 727 -3.79 -19.06 -12.51
N LEU A 728 -4.57 -18.84 -11.45
CA LEU A 728 -5.88 -18.20 -11.51
C LEU A 728 -5.75 -16.75 -12.00
N GLN A 729 -4.83 -15.94 -11.46
CA GLN A 729 -4.64 -14.56 -11.90
C GLN A 729 -4.30 -14.47 -13.39
N LYS A 730 -3.51 -15.43 -13.90
CA LYS A 730 -3.25 -15.63 -15.34
C LYS A 730 -4.46 -16.18 -16.09
N ALA A 731 -5.28 -17.03 -15.50
CA ALA A 731 -6.49 -17.58 -16.13
C ALA A 731 -7.60 -16.52 -16.25
N ILE A 732 -7.79 -15.67 -15.23
CA ILE A 732 -8.74 -14.56 -15.20
C ILE A 732 -8.21 -13.29 -15.88
N ASP A 733 -6.94 -13.30 -16.32
CA ASP A 733 -6.41 -12.22 -17.12
C ASP A 733 -7.23 -12.04 -18.40
N MET A 734 -7.51 -10.78 -18.75
CA MET A 734 -8.39 -10.47 -19.88
C MET A 734 -7.83 -11.05 -21.18
N ALA A 735 -6.52 -11.02 -21.42
CA ALA A 735 -5.94 -11.60 -22.64
C ALA A 735 -5.98 -13.15 -22.65
N ALA A 736 -6.08 -13.80 -21.48
CA ALA A 736 -6.29 -15.24 -21.40
C ALA A 736 -7.76 -15.60 -21.66
N ILE A 737 -8.72 -14.90 -21.04
CA ILE A 737 -10.15 -15.09 -21.28
C ILE A 737 -10.52 -14.74 -22.72
N GLN A 738 -9.99 -13.65 -23.29
CA GLN A 738 -10.19 -13.28 -24.71
C GLN A 738 -9.83 -14.43 -25.66
N ARG A 739 -8.71 -15.11 -25.41
CA ARG A 739 -8.25 -16.26 -26.23
C ARG A 739 -9.14 -17.50 -26.08
N ARG A 740 -9.76 -17.73 -24.92
CA ARG A 740 -10.62 -18.91 -24.66
C ARG A 740 -12.08 -18.69 -25.04
N MET A 741 -12.61 -17.50 -24.78
CA MET A 741 -14.04 -17.17 -24.87
C MET A 741 -14.40 -16.15 -25.97
N ASN A 742 -13.44 -15.77 -26.83
CA ASN A 742 -13.61 -14.77 -27.89
C ASN A 742 -14.28 -13.48 -27.38
N VAL A 743 -13.74 -12.95 -26.29
CA VAL A 743 -14.26 -11.70 -25.68
C VAL A 743 -13.75 -10.50 -26.48
N VAL A 744 -14.64 -9.58 -26.84
CA VAL A 744 -14.27 -8.35 -27.57
C VAL A 744 -14.74 -7.15 -26.76
N LEU A 745 -13.84 -6.19 -26.51
CA LEU A 745 -14.19 -4.89 -25.94
C LEU A 745 -14.57 -3.95 -27.08
N LEU A 746 -15.67 -3.20 -26.92
CA LEU A 746 -16.20 -2.28 -27.94
C LEU A 746 -16.20 -0.81 -27.48
N VAL A 747 -15.59 -0.52 -26.34
CA VAL A 747 -15.56 0.80 -25.70
C VAL A 747 -14.21 1.04 -25.01
N ASP A 748 -13.53 2.13 -25.40
CA ASP A 748 -12.29 2.61 -24.78
C ASP A 748 -12.52 3.63 -23.64
N ASP A 749 -13.78 4.02 -23.37
CA ASP A 749 -14.12 5.05 -22.36
C ASP A 749 -14.26 4.49 -20.93
N ASP A 750 -13.23 4.69 -20.09
CA ASP A 750 -13.19 4.16 -18.72
C ASP A 750 -14.07 4.93 -17.70
N TYR A 751 -14.66 6.07 -18.07
CA TYR A 751 -15.05 7.12 -17.12
C TYR A 751 -16.40 6.98 -16.38
N ARG A 752 -17.36 6.16 -16.87
CA ARG A 752 -18.74 6.14 -16.31
C ARG A 752 -19.06 4.98 -15.37
N LEU A 753 -18.52 3.79 -15.62
CA LEU A 753 -18.72 2.64 -14.72
C LEU A 753 -17.99 2.86 -13.38
N ALA A 754 -16.85 3.56 -13.39
CA ALA A 754 -16.14 3.98 -12.19
C ALA A 754 -16.98 4.86 -11.24
N ARG A 755 -17.91 5.67 -11.77
CA ARG A 755 -18.79 6.52 -10.97
C ARG A 755 -19.73 5.71 -10.08
N THR A 756 -20.35 4.66 -10.61
CA THR A 756 -21.27 3.82 -9.82
C THR A 756 -20.53 2.95 -8.80
N ALA A 757 -19.33 2.46 -9.10
CA ALA A 757 -18.51 1.81 -8.07
C ALA A 757 -18.02 2.80 -6.98
N ARG A 758 -17.84 4.08 -7.32
CA ARG A 758 -17.56 5.15 -6.36
C ARG A 758 -18.80 5.43 -5.49
N GLU A 759 -19.99 5.54 -6.08
CA GLU A 759 -21.27 5.68 -5.38
C GLU A 759 -21.56 4.50 -4.42
N TYR A 760 -21.08 3.28 -4.71
CA TYR A 760 -21.15 2.13 -3.77
C TYR A 760 -20.03 2.11 -2.71
N ARG A 761 -18.82 2.64 -3.00
CA ARG A 761 -17.75 2.79 -1.99
C ARG A 761 -18.02 3.93 -1.01
N GLU A 762 -18.65 5.01 -1.47
CA GLU A 762 -19.12 6.13 -0.64
C GLU A 762 -20.32 5.73 0.25
N THR A 763 -20.74 4.45 0.22
CA THR A 763 -21.63 3.80 1.19
C THR A 763 -20.94 2.69 2.02
N GLU A 764 -19.63 2.48 1.89
CA GLU A 764 -18.82 1.64 2.80
C GLU A 764 -18.22 2.44 3.98
N ASP A 765 -18.06 3.77 3.83
CA ASP A 765 -17.67 4.75 4.88
C ASP A 765 -18.90 5.36 5.58
#